data_AF-A0A5N6VA79-F1
#
_entry.id   AF-A0A5N6VA79-F1
#
_cell.length_a   1.000
_cell.length_b   1.000
_cell.length_c   1.000
_cell.angle_alpha   90.00
_cell.angle_beta   90.00
_cell.angle_gamma   90.00
#
_symmetry.space_group_name_H-M   'P 1'
#
loop_
_entity.id
_entity.type
_entity.pdbx_description
1 polymer ?
#
loop_
_entity_poly.entity_id
_entity_poly.type
_entity_poly.pdbx_seq_one_letter_code
_entity_poly.pdbx_strand_id
1 'polypeptide(L)'
;MTATVAWCSSIYTAALPDIMRDLGCSQIVATLGVTTFLLGFGFGSLLFAPLSEIWGRTQIFRLTMGLFVAFQIGCALAPNITSLIIFRFFAGFFGSPTVSNSGGSITDLWPQSNRSVPMACFSAASFLGPVFAPVVGGFISQYAPWRWNFWVVLILSGVVYVAVLFFLPETYPTKLLYDKARRLGRENEIGQPEVCQQLRSSLTRPWLMLCTEPILFLLSLYMAFIYGILYLDFTAYPIVYKETRDWSAGMAGLSFLGIGVGMTLATIGSPYINVIHRHFVLRLGPQPEARLPHLIILAWLIPISLFWFGWTAKPPTHWICGIVAGAPFGFSIIPLFLGIMAYLTDCYGPYGASALAANGVLRSIFGAVFPLFAQDMYKGLGVSWATSILGFVSLAMTPLPWMFYRSAEGWVSDLNGAGRILTLLGYLFFYSLLIIMNVGIVGAGISGLYIALSLQRQGHNVTVFEATSRIGGRIYTHRFQPLNEGEDVYFEAGAMRIPRSSLHDRVFHFVQFLNTYGKPEDKVELIPYVIEHENNIAYVQGHKADLSDIEHGARLGIPQPYRGKSARELLGEVVTPWLKLLERDFDQGFAEIMKYDTLSFRSYLALVQQWPHEVIDFVELMTSQSNQYDLSFVEIIMQNLDFNVREWFTVGHGMSRLTQGAAKLVGLQNIHTNSPVDRLVENSDGRITLHAHGPIPFTGTFDKVVLAIPPAALQGIRERPTWSFMKEQAIRSAHFEPLYKIGLHFRTRFWEQLSAPSFGGQSATDLRFRWIVYPSNDLGTSGSGVLLLYCWMNDAYRIQSVPRDQRVRLALHDLQRFFADTGVDIYSQYVDSFDICWSNEYVTGDAMFLPGQFSRFHRVAAKPEGNIHFAGEHLSRHHTWISGAMESAQKAVQEISGEMDARPLGEEEYTRQFVKAIETPPRRVDAIPEHERQILSRL
;
A
#
# COMPACT_ATOMS: atom_id res chain seq x y z
N MET A 1 18.84 -11.62 26.80
CA MET A 1 17.82 -10.81 27.49
C MET A 1 16.48 -11.52 27.56
N THR A 2 15.78 -11.74 26.44
CA THR A 2 14.47 -12.41 26.39
C THR A 2 14.44 -13.76 27.11
N ALA A 3 15.41 -14.64 26.82
CA ALA A 3 15.52 -15.95 27.48
C ALA A 3 15.63 -15.84 29.00
N THR A 4 16.36 -14.85 29.52
CA THR A 4 16.58 -14.65 30.96
C THR A 4 15.30 -14.22 31.68
N VAL A 5 14.52 -13.32 31.07
CA VAL A 5 13.23 -12.89 31.65
C VAL A 5 12.21 -14.02 31.55
N ALA A 6 12.15 -14.71 30.42
CA ALA A 6 11.25 -15.84 30.23
C ALA A 6 11.59 -17.00 31.18
N TRP A 7 12.87 -17.25 31.44
CA TRP A 7 13.34 -18.20 32.47
C TRP A 7 12.83 -17.86 33.87
N CYS A 8 12.83 -16.57 34.24
CA CYS A 8 12.34 -16.12 35.54
C CYS A 8 10.86 -16.43 35.77
N SER A 9 10.06 -16.54 34.70
CA SER A 9 8.63 -16.83 34.79
C SER A 9 8.32 -18.21 35.37
N SER A 10 9.10 -19.23 35.04
CA SER A 10 8.81 -20.62 35.40
C SER A 10 9.82 -21.23 36.37
N ILE A 11 11.00 -20.65 36.60
CA ILE A 11 11.92 -21.16 37.64
C ILE A 11 11.26 -21.19 39.03
N TYR A 12 10.28 -20.31 39.23
CA TYR A 12 9.46 -20.22 40.43
C TYR A 12 8.61 -21.48 40.68
N THR A 13 8.13 -22.16 39.62
CA THR A 13 7.23 -23.31 39.79
C THR A 13 7.91 -24.48 40.50
N ALA A 14 9.22 -24.65 40.28
CA ALA A 14 10.02 -25.68 40.94
C ALA A 14 10.14 -25.46 42.47
N ALA A 15 10.01 -24.21 42.92
CA ALA A 15 10.11 -23.83 44.33
C ALA A 15 8.76 -23.79 45.08
N LEU A 16 7.64 -23.95 44.37
CA LEU A 16 6.29 -23.85 44.97
C LEU A 16 6.13 -24.65 46.27
N PRO A 17 6.55 -25.93 46.37
CA PRO A 17 6.38 -26.70 47.59
C PRO A 17 7.15 -26.13 48.79
N ASP A 18 8.34 -25.59 48.56
CA ASP A 18 9.18 -25.04 49.62
C ASP A 18 8.72 -23.63 50.03
N ILE A 19 8.20 -22.85 49.09
CA ILE A 19 7.56 -21.55 49.36
C ILE A 19 6.32 -21.72 50.22
N MET A 20 5.49 -22.73 49.91
CA MET A 20 4.30 -23.06 50.71
C MET A 20 4.66 -23.41 52.15
N ARG A 21 5.76 -24.18 52.34
CA ARG A 21 6.25 -24.59 53.65
C ARG A 21 6.87 -23.43 54.44
N ASP A 22 7.72 -22.62 53.81
CA ASP A 22 8.48 -21.55 54.45
C ASP A 22 7.61 -20.32 54.77
N LEU A 23 6.70 -19.94 53.86
CA LEU A 23 5.84 -18.76 54.01
C LEU A 23 4.42 -19.08 54.52
N GLY A 24 4.13 -20.36 54.82
CA GLY A 24 2.88 -20.79 55.44
C GLY A 24 1.63 -20.40 54.64
N CYS A 25 1.59 -20.70 53.34
CA CYS A 25 0.49 -20.31 52.46
C CYS A 25 -0.14 -21.50 51.73
N SER A 26 -1.39 -21.33 51.28
CA SER A 26 -2.09 -22.32 50.47
C SER A 26 -1.47 -22.41 49.07
N GLN A 27 -1.65 -23.55 48.40
CA GLN A 27 -1.10 -23.75 47.06
C GLN A 27 -1.61 -22.72 46.05
N ILE A 28 -2.91 -22.41 46.11
CA ILE A 28 -3.52 -21.38 45.24
C ILE A 28 -2.78 -20.05 45.41
N VAL A 29 -2.52 -19.63 46.65
CA VAL A 29 -1.82 -18.39 46.95
C VAL A 29 -0.35 -18.45 46.51
N ALA A 30 0.33 -19.59 46.65
CA ALA A 30 1.69 -19.75 46.15
C ALA A 30 1.75 -19.65 44.61
N THR A 31 0.81 -20.28 43.89
CA THR A 31 0.72 -20.25 42.43
C THR A 31 0.45 -18.85 41.88
N LEU A 32 -0.20 -17.96 42.67
CA LEU A 32 -0.38 -16.56 42.28
C LEU A 32 0.93 -15.86 41.92
N GLY A 33 2.08 -16.29 42.44
CA GLY A 33 3.38 -15.74 42.05
C GLY A 33 3.72 -15.92 40.56
N VAL A 34 3.28 -17.03 39.94
CA VAL A 34 3.40 -17.23 38.48
C VAL A 34 2.37 -16.37 37.76
N THR A 35 1.12 -16.40 38.24
CA THR A 35 0.00 -15.66 37.67
C THR A 35 0.28 -14.17 37.61
N THR A 36 0.68 -13.55 38.73
CA THR A 36 0.93 -12.10 38.77
C THR A 36 2.15 -11.70 37.96
N PHE A 37 3.17 -12.56 37.86
CA PHE A 37 4.28 -12.31 36.95
C PHE A 37 3.80 -12.24 35.49
N LEU A 38 2.96 -13.18 35.05
CA LEU A 38 2.46 -13.20 33.66
C LEU A 38 1.42 -12.12 33.37
N LEU A 39 0.59 -11.75 34.35
CA LEU A 39 -0.30 -10.59 34.24
C LEU A 39 0.52 -9.30 34.15
N GLY A 40 1.48 -9.11 35.04
CA GLY A 40 2.42 -7.98 34.98
C GLY A 40 3.11 -7.92 33.63
N PHE A 41 3.58 -9.06 33.12
CA PHE A 41 4.17 -9.18 31.79
C PHE A 41 3.22 -8.72 30.68
N GLY A 42 1.97 -9.18 30.69
CA GLY A 42 0.96 -8.78 29.70
C GLY A 42 0.65 -7.27 29.74
N PHE A 43 0.40 -6.72 30.93
CA PHE A 43 0.11 -5.28 31.09
C PHE A 43 1.30 -4.39 30.78
N GLY A 44 2.51 -4.81 31.15
CA GLY A 44 3.74 -4.08 30.84
C GLY A 44 3.93 -3.94 29.34
N SER A 45 3.66 -5.01 28.57
CA SER A 45 3.80 -4.97 27.10
C SER A 45 2.90 -3.94 26.44
N LEU A 46 1.69 -3.71 26.97
CA LEU A 46 0.77 -2.68 26.46
C LEU A 46 1.29 -1.25 26.67
N LEU A 47 2.02 -1.01 27.76
CA LEU A 47 2.56 0.31 28.09
C LEU A 47 3.91 0.56 27.40
N PHE A 48 4.83 -0.38 27.49
CA PHE A 48 6.22 -0.17 27.08
C PHE A 48 6.47 -0.39 25.59
N ALA A 49 5.57 -1.04 24.86
CA ALA A 49 5.62 -1.09 23.40
C ALA A 49 5.46 0.30 22.76
N PRO A 50 4.36 1.05 22.98
CA PRO A 50 4.22 2.39 22.39
C PRO A 50 5.23 3.40 22.94
N LEU A 51 5.60 3.31 24.22
CA LEU A 51 6.65 4.20 24.77
C LEU A 51 8.01 4.00 24.10
N SER A 52 8.29 2.80 23.56
CA SER A 52 9.54 2.54 22.83
C SER A 52 9.59 3.18 21.45
N GLU A 53 8.44 3.49 20.86
CA GLU A 53 8.34 4.23 19.59
C GLU A 53 8.50 5.74 19.81
N ILE A 54 8.32 6.22 21.05
CA ILE A 54 8.49 7.65 21.39
C ILE A 54 9.89 7.91 21.93
N TRP A 55 10.31 7.16 22.95
CA TRP A 55 11.59 7.36 23.64
C TRP A 55 12.74 6.54 23.06
N GLY A 56 12.48 5.74 22.03
CA GLY A 56 13.43 4.80 21.45
C GLY A 56 13.50 3.47 22.19
N ARG A 57 13.88 2.42 21.46
CA ARG A 57 13.84 1.04 21.95
C ARG A 57 14.87 0.81 23.04
N THR A 58 16.07 1.36 22.85
CA THR A 58 17.21 1.07 23.74
C THR A 58 17.07 1.71 25.12
N GLN A 59 16.48 2.90 25.21
CA GLN A 59 16.25 3.53 26.51
C GLN A 59 15.22 2.76 27.35
N ILE A 60 14.14 2.28 26.73
CA ILE A 60 13.17 1.42 27.39
C ILE A 60 13.84 0.13 27.88
N PHE A 61 14.64 -0.55 27.05
CA PHE A 61 15.35 -1.76 27.47
C PHE A 61 16.28 -1.51 28.67
N ARG A 62 17.04 -0.41 28.68
CA ARG A 62 17.95 -0.10 29.80
C ARG A 62 17.19 0.21 31.10
N LEU A 63 16.11 0.99 31.02
CA LEU A 63 15.33 1.35 32.19
C LEU A 63 14.63 0.11 32.79
N THR A 64 13.87 -0.61 31.97
CA THR A 64 13.02 -1.69 32.48
C THR A 64 13.83 -2.93 32.84
N MET A 65 14.95 -3.22 32.14
CA MET A 65 15.83 -4.31 32.54
C MET A 65 16.55 -4.01 33.87
N GLY A 66 16.95 -2.76 34.11
CA GLY A 66 17.52 -2.37 35.41
C GLY A 66 16.53 -2.55 36.56
N LEU A 67 15.28 -2.14 36.35
CA LEU A 67 14.19 -2.37 37.31
C LEU A 67 13.90 -3.87 37.48
N PHE A 68 13.87 -4.66 36.41
CA PHE A 68 13.70 -6.11 36.47
C PHE A 68 14.75 -6.76 37.37
N VAL A 69 16.03 -6.40 37.21
CA VAL A 69 17.14 -6.90 38.04
C VAL A 69 16.91 -6.51 39.50
N ALA A 70 16.57 -5.24 39.78
CA ALA A 70 16.30 -4.77 41.13
C ALA A 70 15.14 -5.53 41.81
N PHE A 71 14.04 -5.81 41.09
CA PHE A 71 12.90 -6.55 41.63
C PHE A 71 13.22 -8.03 41.93
N GLN A 72 14.29 -8.61 41.35
CA GLN A 72 14.73 -9.96 41.77
C GLN A 72 15.30 -9.96 43.18
N ILE A 73 15.97 -8.87 43.60
CA ILE A 73 16.43 -8.70 44.99
C ILE A 73 15.22 -8.69 45.93
N GLY A 74 14.16 -7.97 45.56
CA GLY A 74 12.90 -7.94 46.31
C GLY A 74 12.28 -9.34 46.44
N CYS A 75 12.29 -10.14 45.37
CA CYS A 75 11.76 -11.52 45.41
C CYS A 75 12.64 -12.45 46.27
N ALA A 76 13.96 -12.32 46.20
CA ALA A 76 14.89 -13.13 46.99
C ALA A 76 14.79 -12.81 48.50
N LEU A 77 14.52 -11.55 48.85
CA LEU A 77 14.42 -11.05 50.23
C LEU A 77 12.99 -10.92 50.75
N ALA A 78 11.98 -11.39 50.02
CA ALA A 78 10.58 -11.23 50.42
C ALA A 78 10.32 -11.88 51.79
N PRO A 79 9.78 -11.16 52.79
CA PRO A 79 9.53 -11.70 54.13
C PRO A 79 8.21 -12.46 54.25
N ASN A 80 7.27 -12.24 53.34
CA ASN A 80 5.96 -12.89 53.30
C ASN A 80 5.47 -13.08 51.86
N ILE A 81 4.41 -13.87 51.69
CA ILE A 81 3.86 -14.22 50.37
C ILE A 81 3.28 -13.01 49.63
N THR A 82 2.67 -12.06 50.34
CA THR A 82 2.09 -10.84 49.74
C THR A 82 3.18 -9.99 49.08
N SER A 83 4.29 -9.74 49.78
CA SER A 83 5.44 -9.04 49.23
C SER A 83 6.02 -9.78 48.02
N LEU A 84 6.13 -11.11 48.09
CA LEU A 84 6.62 -11.92 46.98
C LEU A 84 5.73 -11.80 45.73
N ILE A 85 4.40 -11.85 45.89
CA ILE A 85 3.43 -11.70 44.79
C ILE A 85 3.51 -10.30 44.15
N ILE A 86 3.64 -9.25 44.96
CA ILE A 86 3.78 -7.87 44.46
C ILE A 86 5.09 -7.69 43.69
N PHE A 87 6.22 -8.14 44.25
CA PHE A 87 7.50 -8.07 43.56
C PHE A 87 7.51 -8.92 42.29
N ARG A 88 6.80 -10.05 42.27
CA ARG A 88 6.60 -10.87 41.07
C ARG A 88 5.83 -10.14 39.99
N PHE A 89 4.76 -9.41 40.35
CA PHE A 89 4.03 -8.58 39.39
C PHE A 89 4.95 -7.54 38.73
N PHE A 90 5.70 -6.78 39.53
CA PHE A 90 6.58 -5.75 38.99
C PHE A 90 7.77 -6.33 38.21
N ALA A 91 8.32 -7.46 38.64
CA ALA A 91 9.32 -8.17 37.85
C ALA A 91 8.75 -8.59 36.49
N GLY A 92 7.50 -9.06 36.42
CA GLY A 92 6.84 -9.33 35.14
C GLY A 92 6.65 -8.07 34.30
N PHE A 93 6.14 -7.01 34.92
CA PHE A 93 5.83 -5.72 34.31
C PHE A 93 7.05 -5.07 33.65
N PHE A 94 8.18 -4.99 34.37
CA PHE A 94 9.42 -4.42 33.83
C PHE A 94 10.20 -5.41 32.93
N GLY A 95 9.91 -6.71 33.02
CA GLY A 95 10.49 -7.72 32.12
C GLY A 95 9.84 -7.77 30.74
N SER A 96 8.61 -7.29 30.60
CA SER A 96 7.80 -7.42 29.37
C SER A 96 8.40 -6.86 28.07
N PRO A 97 9.15 -5.74 28.08
CA PRO A 97 9.66 -5.14 26.83
C PRO A 97 10.59 -6.09 26.08
N THR A 98 11.23 -7.00 26.80
CA THR A 98 12.16 -7.99 26.24
C THR A 98 11.53 -9.00 25.29
N VAL A 99 10.20 -9.08 25.25
CA VAL A 99 9.44 -9.83 24.24
C VAL A 99 8.71 -8.88 23.30
N SER A 100 7.98 -7.89 23.82
CA SER A 100 7.15 -7.02 22.97
C SER A 100 7.99 -6.14 22.03
N ASN A 101 9.14 -5.64 22.48
CA ASN A 101 9.92 -4.67 21.73
C ASN A 101 11.04 -5.35 20.93
N SER A 102 11.47 -6.55 21.33
CA SER A 102 12.53 -7.30 20.65
C SER A 102 12.11 -7.77 19.25
N GLY A 103 10.85 -8.17 19.07
CA GLY A 103 10.32 -8.46 17.73
C GLY A 103 10.44 -7.25 16.80
N GLY A 104 10.07 -6.06 17.30
CA GLY A 104 10.21 -4.83 16.52
C GLY A 104 11.67 -4.40 16.31
N SER A 105 12.58 -4.62 17.27
CA SER A 105 14.01 -4.35 17.05
C SER A 105 14.56 -5.19 15.91
N ILE A 106 14.11 -6.44 15.78
CA ILE A 106 14.49 -7.33 14.68
C ILE A 106 13.90 -6.83 13.35
N THR A 107 12.67 -6.31 13.34
CA THR A 107 12.09 -5.73 12.11
C THR A 107 12.81 -4.47 11.66
N ASP A 108 13.32 -3.67 12.59
CA ASP A 108 14.05 -2.44 12.26
C ASP A 108 15.46 -2.72 11.74
N LEU A 109 16.09 -3.83 12.16
CA LEU A 109 17.48 -4.17 11.83
C LEU A 109 17.63 -5.01 10.56
N TRP A 110 16.72 -5.94 10.29
CA TRP A 110 16.82 -6.85 9.13
C TRP A 110 15.79 -6.50 8.06
N PRO A 111 16.06 -6.73 6.76
CA PRO A 111 15.05 -6.64 5.70
C PRO A 111 14.13 -7.87 5.69
N GLN A 112 12.88 -7.72 5.21
CA GLN A 112 11.81 -8.74 5.32
C GLN A 112 12.21 -10.14 4.83
N SER A 113 13.03 -10.23 3.78
CA SER A 113 13.54 -11.49 3.21
C SER A 113 14.42 -12.30 4.17
N ASN A 114 15.12 -11.64 5.10
CA ASN A 114 16.10 -12.24 6.00
C ASN A 114 15.67 -12.23 7.47
N ARG A 115 14.46 -11.73 7.78
CA ARG A 115 13.95 -11.59 9.16
C ARG A 115 13.57 -12.91 9.83
N SER A 116 13.30 -13.96 9.07
CA SER A 116 12.72 -15.20 9.60
C SER A 116 13.65 -15.95 10.56
N VAL A 117 14.94 -16.04 10.27
CA VAL A 117 15.93 -16.72 11.13
C VAL A 117 16.15 -15.95 12.45
N PRO A 118 16.40 -14.63 12.45
CA PRO A 118 16.44 -13.85 13.69
C PRO A 118 15.14 -13.96 14.52
N MET A 119 13.97 -13.95 13.88
CA MET A 119 12.69 -14.08 14.56
C MET A 119 12.49 -15.48 15.16
N ALA A 120 12.98 -16.52 14.50
CA ALA A 120 12.99 -17.89 15.01
C ALA A 120 13.91 -18.03 16.23
N CYS A 121 15.12 -17.46 16.19
CA CYS A 121 16.03 -17.43 17.35
C CYS A 121 15.43 -16.68 18.55
N PHE A 122 14.75 -15.56 18.29
CA PHE A 122 14.03 -14.81 19.32
C PHE A 122 12.87 -15.61 19.94
N SER A 123 12.09 -16.30 19.10
CA SER A 123 10.98 -17.14 19.57
C SER A 123 11.52 -18.32 20.38
N ALA A 124 12.57 -18.99 19.88
CA ALA A 124 13.27 -20.03 20.61
C ALA A 124 13.74 -19.55 21.99
N ALA A 125 14.36 -18.36 22.07
CA ALA A 125 14.76 -17.76 23.33
C ALA A 125 13.58 -17.54 24.29
N SER A 126 12.42 -17.13 23.77
CA SER A 126 11.20 -16.87 24.56
C SER A 126 10.57 -18.14 25.15
N PHE A 127 10.72 -19.29 24.48
CA PHE A 127 10.09 -20.56 24.86
C PHE A 127 11.05 -21.54 25.54
N LEU A 128 12.30 -21.62 25.10
CA LEU A 128 13.31 -22.48 25.72
C LEU A 128 13.69 -21.99 27.12
N GLY A 129 13.69 -20.66 27.34
CA GLY A 129 13.93 -20.07 28.66
C GLY A 129 13.06 -20.71 29.75
N PRO A 130 11.73 -20.67 29.63
CA PRO A 130 10.85 -21.24 30.64
C PRO A 130 10.84 -22.77 30.68
N VAL A 131 11.23 -23.47 29.60
CA VAL A 131 11.33 -24.94 29.59
C VAL A 131 12.57 -25.45 30.33
N PHE A 132 13.71 -24.76 30.22
CA PHE A 132 14.93 -25.12 30.94
C PHE A 132 14.94 -24.67 32.40
N ALA A 133 14.13 -23.66 32.73
CA ALA A 133 14.10 -23.08 34.07
C ALA A 133 13.71 -24.07 35.18
N PRO A 134 12.66 -24.92 35.06
CA PRO A 134 12.35 -25.94 36.06
C PRO A 134 13.44 -26.99 36.28
N VAL A 135 14.28 -27.27 35.27
CA VAL A 135 15.42 -28.20 35.41
C VAL A 135 16.38 -27.67 36.46
N VAL A 136 16.86 -26.43 36.26
CA VAL A 136 17.80 -25.79 37.18
C VAL A 136 17.12 -25.47 38.52
N GLY A 137 15.89 -24.94 38.48
CA GLY A 137 15.14 -24.60 39.68
C GLY A 137 14.82 -25.81 40.57
N GLY A 138 14.57 -26.98 39.97
CA GLY A 138 14.32 -28.22 40.70
C GLY A 138 15.54 -28.71 41.46
N PHE A 139 16.73 -28.64 40.84
CA PHE A 139 17.99 -28.99 41.51
C PHE A 139 18.39 -27.96 42.57
N ILE A 140 18.21 -26.66 42.30
CA ILE A 140 18.45 -25.62 43.31
C ILE A 140 17.56 -25.85 44.52
N SER A 141 16.25 -26.05 44.33
CA SER A 141 15.32 -26.23 45.45
C SER A 141 15.56 -27.55 46.21
N GLN A 142 16.20 -28.54 45.58
CA GLN A 142 16.59 -29.79 46.24
C GLN A 142 17.83 -29.63 47.16
N TYR A 143 18.76 -28.75 46.83
CA TYR A 143 20.06 -28.63 47.52
C TYR A 143 20.29 -27.29 48.23
N ALA A 144 19.47 -26.28 47.97
CA ALA A 144 19.57 -24.93 48.51
C ALA A 144 18.18 -24.35 48.83
N PRO A 145 18.10 -23.31 49.68
CA PRO A 145 16.84 -22.61 49.93
C PRO A 145 16.22 -22.06 48.64
N TRP A 146 14.88 -22.09 48.53
CA TRP A 146 14.14 -21.63 47.34
C TRP A 146 14.50 -20.21 46.89
N ARG A 147 14.94 -19.35 47.81
CA ARG A 147 15.43 -17.98 47.55
C ARG A 147 16.58 -17.94 46.55
N TRP A 148 17.41 -18.99 46.47
CA TRP A 148 18.51 -19.09 45.51
C TRP A 148 18.06 -19.13 44.06
N ASN A 149 16.82 -19.54 43.76
CA ASN A 149 16.26 -19.41 42.42
C ASN A 149 16.26 -17.95 41.96
N PHE A 150 15.92 -17.02 42.85
CA PHE A 150 15.93 -15.59 42.55
C PHE A 150 17.35 -15.00 42.49
N TRP A 151 18.27 -15.47 43.34
CA TRP A 151 19.68 -15.06 43.26
C TRP A 151 20.34 -15.48 41.94
N VAL A 152 20.05 -16.69 41.44
CA VAL A 152 20.55 -17.14 40.14
C VAL A 152 19.99 -16.29 39.00
N VAL A 153 18.69 -15.98 39.02
CA VAL A 153 18.09 -15.07 38.04
C VAL A 153 18.71 -13.67 38.16
N LEU A 154 18.96 -13.16 39.36
CA LEU A 154 19.61 -11.86 39.57
C LEU A 154 21.01 -11.83 38.93
N ILE A 155 21.84 -12.85 39.15
CA ILE A 155 23.19 -12.92 38.58
C ILE A 155 23.10 -12.96 37.05
N LEU A 156 22.28 -13.87 36.50
CA LEU A 156 22.15 -14.03 35.06
C LEU A 156 21.60 -12.77 34.37
N SER A 157 20.55 -12.16 34.95
CA SER A 157 19.95 -10.93 34.43
C SER A 157 20.85 -9.72 34.63
N GLY A 158 21.63 -9.66 35.71
CA GLY A 158 22.61 -8.62 35.97
C GLY A 158 23.74 -8.61 34.96
N VAL A 159 24.32 -9.77 34.62
CA VAL A 159 25.34 -9.89 33.55
C VAL A 159 24.77 -9.43 32.21
N VAL A 160 23.57 -9.87 31.87
CA VAL A 160 22.88 -9.44 30.64
C VAL A 160 22.57 -7.94 30.66
N TYR A 161 22.21 -7.39 31.81
CA TYR A 161 21.93 -5.96 31.96
C TYR A 161 23.19 -5.11 31.75
N VAL A 162 24.32 -5.52 32.32
CA VAL A 162 25.62 -4.88 32.05
C VAL A 162 25.93 -4.91 30.55
N ALA A 163 25.72 -6.04 29.88
CA ALA A 163 25.89 -6.12 28.43
C ALA A 163 24.95 -5.18 27.66
N VAL A 164 23.69 -5.05 28.08
CA VAL A 164 22.71 -4.12 27.48
C VAL A 164 23.11 -2.66 27.65
N LEU A 165 23.72 -2.28 28.78
CA LEU A 165 24.17 -0.91 29.03
C LEU A 165 25.28 -0.49 28.06
N PHE A 166 26.24 -1.38 27.79
CA PHE A 166 27.42 -1.06 26.98
C PHE A 166 27.28 -1.39 25.49
N PHE A 167 26.58 -2.47 25.13
CA PHE A 167 26.62 -3.00 23.76
C PHE A 167 25.33 -2.83 22.96
N LEU A 168 24.20 -2.42 23.56
CA LEU A 168 22.94 -2.28 22.82
C LEU A 168 22.83 -0.86 22.19
N PRO A 169 22.97 -0.70 20.87
CA PRO A 169 22.78 0.57 20.19
C PRO A 169 21.29 0.89 20.04
N GLU A 170 20.95 2.15 19.74
CA GLU A 170 19.58 2.52 19.36
C GLU A 170 19.26 1.95 17.97
N THR A 171 18.11 1.28 17.85
CA THR A 171 17.71 0.63 16.58
C THR A 171 16.51 1.30 15.92
N TYR A 172 15.81 2.22 16.60
CA TYR A 172 14.58 2.80 16.08
C TYR A 172 14.86 3.93 15.05
N PRO A 173 14.47 3.77 13.76
CA PRO A 173 14.84 4.71 12.70
C PRO A 173 14.35 6.13 12.93
N THR A 174 13.10 6.33 13.35
CA THR A 174 12.52 7.66 13.56
C THR A 174 13.29 8.45 14.62
N LYS A 175 13.69 7.79 15.70
CA LYS A 175 14.51 8.44 16.73
C LYS A 175 15.93 8.72 16.26
N LEU A 176 16.55 7.82 15.49
CA LEU A 176 17.87 8.07 14.90
C LEU A 176 17.85 9.28 13.94
N LEU A 177 16.78 9.40 13.15
CA LEU A 177 16.57 10.55 12.27
C LEU A 177 16.29 11.83 13.06
N TYR A 178 15.48 11.78 14.11
CA TYR A 178 15.25 12.91 15.01
C TYR A 178 16.53 13.37 15.72
N ASP A 179 17.30 12.43 16.29
CA ASP A 179 18.58 12.74 16.93
C ASP A 179 19.60 13.31 15.92
N LYS A 180 19.57 12.86 14.65
CA LYS A 180 20.38 13.43 13.57
C LYS A 180 19.92 14.84 13.19
N ALA A 181 18.62 15.09 13.07
CA ALA A 181 18.06 16.40 12.78
C ALA A 181 18.34 17.41 13.90
N ARG A 182 18.23 16.99 15.17
CA ARG A 182 18.61 17.81 16.33
C ARG A 182 20.10 18.17 16.32
N ARG A 183 20.98 17.25 15.94
CA ARG A 183 22.42 17.54 15.78
C ARG A 183 22.71 18.54 14.64
N LEU A 184 21.82 18.62 13.66
CA LEU A 184 21.91 19.53 12.51
C LEU A 184 21.14 20.84 12.72
N GLY A 185 20.51 21.04 13.89
CA GLY A 185 19.70 22.22 14.19
C GLY A 185 18.38 22.32 13.39
N ARG A 186 17.87 21.20 12.89
CA ARG A 186 16.67 21.10 12.03
C ARG A 186 15.52 20.35 12.71
N GLU A 187 15.44 20.40 14.03
CA GLU A 187 14.38 19.70 14.79
C GLU A 187 12.95 20.11 14.42
N ASN A 188 12.75 21.34 13.91
CA ASN A 188 11.44 21.84 13.52
C ASN A 188 10.88 21.24 12.21
N GLU A 189 11.71 20.53 11.42
CA GLU A 189 11.29 19.85 10.18
C GLU A 189 10.68 18.47 10.44
N ILE A 190 10.88 17.90 11.64
CA ILE A 190 10.42 16.56 12.03
C ILE A 190 9.46 16.74 13.20
N GLY A 191 8.15 16.81 12.90
CA GLY A 191 7.10 17.06 13.89
C GLY A 191 7.21 16.18 15.14
N GLN A 192 6.95 16.75 16.32
CA GLN A 192 7.00 16.01 17.57
C GLN A 192 5.78 15.08 17.69
N PRO A 193 5.98 13.81 18.07
CA PRO A 193 4.85 12.90 18.31
C PRO A 193 4.08 13.30 19.57
N GLU A 194 2.76 13.49 19.44
CA GLU A 194 1.87 13.72 20.58
C GLU A 194 1.73 12.47 21.44
N VAL A 195 2.47 12.45 22.56
CA VAL A 195 2.58 11.32 23.49
C VAL A 195 1.22 10.84 24.02
N CYS A 196 0.31 11.76 24.36
CA CYS A 196 -1.00 11.43 24.92
C CYS A 196 -1.93 10.78 23.88
N GLN A 197 -1.92 11.25 22.63
CA GLN A 197 -2.77 10.70 21.57
C GLN A 197 -2.30 9.29 21.19
N GLN A 198 -0.99 9.10 21.06
CA GLN A 198 -0.38 7.81 20.69
C GLN A 198 -0.55 6.75 21.80
N LEU A 199 -0.43 7.12 23.08
CA LEU A 199 -0.73 6.23 24.20
C LEU A 199 -2.21 5.84 24.24
N ARG A 200 -3.13 6.79 24.01
CA ARG A 200 -4.57 6.50 24.01
C ARG A 200 -4.96 5.54 22.90
N SER A 201 -4.46 5.72 21.69
CA SER A 201 -4.73 4.80 20.58
C SER A 201 -4.14 3.42 20.83
N SER A 202 -2.92 3.34 21.38
CA SER A 202 -2.22 2.06 21.59
C SER A 202 -2.79 1.23 22.73
N LEU A 203 -3.41 1.86 23.74
CA LEU A 203 -4.05 1.14 24.85
C LEU A 203 -5.50 0.70 24.56
N THR A 204 -6.22 1.42 23.69
CA THR A 204 -7.64 1.13 23.41
C THR A 204 -7.85 0.19 22.22
N ARG A 205 -7.06 0.34 21.17
CA ARG A 205 -7.22 -0.39 19.90
C ARG A 205 -7.07 -1.91 20.02
N PRO A 206 -6.11 -2.48 20.81
CA PRO A 206 -5.98 -3.93 20.94
C PRO A 206 -7.23 -4.61 21.52
N TRP A 207 -7.89 -3.99 22.50
CA TRP A 207 -9.13 -4.52 23.09
C TRP A 207 -10.30 -4.46 22.14
N LEU A 208 -10.43 -3.35 21.40
CA LEU A 208 -11.44 -3.21 20.37
C LEU A 208 -11.27 -4.30 19.31
N MET A 209 -10.07 -4.41 18.74
CA MET A 209 -9.76 -5.43 17.72
C MET A 209 -9.99 -6.84 18.24
N LEU A 210 -9.58 -7.17 19.48
CA LEU A 210 -9.79 -8.52 20.02
C LEU A 210 -11.28 -8.90 20.14
N CYS A 211 -12.15 -7.93 20.39
CA CYS A 211 -13.60 -8.15 20.56
C CYS A 211 -14.39 -7.98 19.26
N THR A 212 -13.89 -7.21 18.29
CA THR A 212 -14.57 -6.96 17.01
C THR A 212 -14.08 -7.85 15.88
N GLU A 213 -12.79 -8.23 15.88
CA GLU A 213 -12.13 -8.96 14.80
C GLU A 213 -12.01 -10.45 15.12
N PRO A 214 -12.80 -11.32 14.47
CA PRO A 214 -12.89 -12.69 14.97
C PRO A 214 -11.79 -13.62 14.48
N ILE A 215 -11.15 -13.30 13.35
CA ILE A 215 -9.94 -14.02 12.89
C ILE A 215 -8.83 -13.82 13.93
N LEU A 216 -8.61 -12.56 14.35
CA LEU A 216 -7.71 -12.22 15.44
C LEU A 216 -8.10 -12.97 16.71
N PHE A 217 -9.36 -12.90 17.14
CA PHE A 217 -9.83 -13.60 18.34
C PHE A 217 -9.57 -15.10 18.30
N LEU A 218 -9.96 -15.82 17.25
CA LEU A 218 -9.86 -17.27 17.15
C LEU A 218 -8.39 -17.75 17.11
N LEU A 219 -7.54 -17.08 16.33
CA LEU A 219 -6.12 -17.43 16.25
C LEU A 219 -5.37 -17.04 17.53
N SER A 220 -5.70 -15.89 18.13
CA SER A 220 -5.17 -15.50 19.43
C SER A 220 -5.64 -16.42 20.55
N LEU A 221 -6.87 -16.91 20.50
CA LEU A 221 -7.40 -17.87 21.46
C LEU A 221 -6.68 -19.22 21.33
N TYR A 222 -6.44 -19.70 20.11
CA TYR A 222 -5.68 -20.93 19.87
C TYR A 222 -4.26 -20.83 20.41
N MET A 223 -3.60 -19.72 20.11
CA MET A 223 -2.25 -19.44 20.57
C MET A 223 -2.18 -19.26 22.09
N ALA A 224 -3.16 -18.59 22.69
CA ALA A 224 -3.29 -18.44 24.13
C ALA A 224 -3.55 -19.77 24.82
N PHE A 225 -4.38 -20.64 24.24
CA PHE A 225 -4.67 -21.97 24.76
C PHE A 225 -3.42 -22.85 24.79
N ILE A 226 -2.67 -22.94 23.69
CA ILE A 226 -1.42 -23.71 23.63
C ILE A 226 -0.39 -23.16 24.64
N TYR A 227 -0.29 -21.82 24.75
CA TYR A 227 0.61 -21.20 25.72
C TYR A 227 0.17 -21.48 27.17
N GLY A 228 -1.13 -21.48 27.43
CA GLY A 228 -1.72 -21.87 28.70
C GLY A 228 -1.33 -23.30 29.08
N ILE A 229 -1.42 -24.25 28.13
CA ILE A 229 -0.98 -25.63 28.33
C ILE A 229 0.50 -25.70 28.70
N LEU A 230 1.38 -24.99 28.00
CA LEU A 230 2.81 -24.98 28.33
C LEU A 230 3.07 -24.55 29.79
N TYR A 231 2.34 -23.53 30.28
CA TYR A 231 2.48 -23.10 31.69
C TYR A 231 1.79 -24.04 32.67
N LEU A 232 0.70 -24.67 32.24
CA LEU A 232 0.06 -25.75 32.97
C LEU A 232 1.04 -26.89 33.20
N ASP A 233 1.80 -27.28 32.16
CA ASP A 233 2.79 -28.36 32.20
C ASP A 233 3.88 -28.09 33.24
N PHE A 234 4.29 -26.83 33.46
CA PHE A 234 5.23 -26.46 34.53
C PHE A 234 4.75 -26.82 35.93
N THR A 235 3.45 -27.00 36.10
CA THR A 235 2.83 -27.46 37.36
C THR A 235 2.46 -28.94 37.27
N ALA A 236 1.92 -29.39 36.14
CA ALA A 236 1.42 -30.75 35.96
C ALA A 236 2.53 -31.80 35.89
N TYR A 237 3.63 -31.57 35.17
CA TYR A 237 4.71 -32.56 35.04
C TYR A 237 5.33 -32.91 36.41
N PRO A 238 5.66 -31.93 37.28
CA PRO A 238 6.07 -32.22 38.66
C PRO A 238 5.04 -33.04 39.44
N ILE A 239 3.74 -32.73 39.33
CA ILE A 239 2.67 -33.51 39.98
C ILE A 239 2.68 -34.95 39.47
N VAL A 240 2.67 -35.13 38.15
CA VAL A 240 2.61 -36.44 37.49
C VAL A 240 3.79 -37.31 37.90
N TYR A 241 5.03 -36.84 37.76
CA TYR A 241 6.21 -37.67 38.02
C TYR A 241 6.52 -37.83 39.51
N LYS A 242 6.16 -36.85 40.35
CA LYS A 242 6.35 -36.96 41.80
C LYS A 242 5.28 -37.86 42.44
N GLU A 243 4.01 -37.72 42.08
CA GLU A 243 2.93 -38.51 42.71
C GLU A 243 2.82 -39.93 42.14
N THR A 244 3.21 -40.17 40.87
CA THR A 244 3.08 -41.51 40.26
C THR A 244 4.37 -42.33 40.26
N ARG A 245 5.53 -41.69 40.44
CA ARG A 245 6.85 -42.35 40.39
C ARG A 245 7.81 -41.95 41.51
N ASP A 246 7.37 -41.12 42.47
CA ASP A 246 8.20 -40.66 43.60
C ASP A 246 9.52 -39.98 43.21
N TRP A 247 9.55 -39.29 42.06
CA TRP A 247 10.74 -38.58 41.60
C TRP A 247 11.07 -37.36 42.48
N SER A 248 12.37 -37.12 42.70
CA SER A 248 12.84 -35.89 43.34
C SER A 248 12.50 -34.65 42.50
N ALA A 249 12.50 -33.46 43.11
CA ALA A 249 12.21 -32.21 42.41
C ALA A 249 13.13 -31.98 41.19
N GLY A 250 14.43 -32.26 41.32
CA GLY A 250 15.38 -32.18 40.21
C GLY A 250 15.08 -33.18 39.08
N MET A 251 14.79 -34.44 39.43
CA MET A 251 14.45 -35.48 38.44
C MET A 251 13.13 -35.18 37.71
N ALA A 252 12.13 -34.68 38.43
CA ALA A 252 10.88 -34.22 37.84
C ALA A 252 11.12 -33.06 36.85
N GLY A 253 12.07 -32.16 37.14
CA GLY A 253 12.48 -31.10 36.21
C GLY A 253 13.03 -31.63 34.88
N LEU A 254 13.72 -32.77 34.86
CA LEU A 254 14.26 -33.36 33.62
C LEU A 254 13.17 -33.81 32.63
N SER A 255 11.94 -33.99 33.08
CA SER A 255 10.82 -34.37 32.20
C SER A 255 10.50 -33.33 31.13
N PHE A 256 10.86 -32.05 31.35
CA PHE A 256 10.70 -30.97 30.37
C PHE A 256 11.68 -31.02 29.19
N LEU A 257 12.74 -31.84 29.27
CA LEU A 257 13.71 -31.98 28.19
C LEU A 257 13.06 -32.46 26.88
N GLY A 258 11.99 -33.27 26.96
CA GLY A 258 11.23 -33.68 25.78
C GLY A 258 10.70 -32.49 24.98
N ILE A 259 10.02 -31.55 25.68
CA ILE A 259 9.51 -30.30 25.08
C ILE A 259 10.69 -29.46 24.53
N GLY A 260 11.79 -29.36 25.30
CA GLY A 260 12.99 -28.61 24.89
C GLY A 260 13.66 -29.16 23.63
N VAL A 261 13.77 -30.48 23.49
CA VAL A 261 14.30 -31.12 22.27
C VAL A 261 13.40 -30.81 21.08
N GLY A 262 12.08 -30.93 21.24
CA GLY A 262 11.12 -30.56 20.19
C GLY A 262 11.29 -29.12 19.71
N MET A 263 11.34 -28.15 20.65
CA MET A 263 11.53 -26.73 20.34
C MET A 263 12.87 -26.45 19.65
N THR A 264 13.93 -27.15 20.06
CA THR A 264 15.27 -27.02 19.46
C THR A 264 15.26 -27.54 18.02
N LEU A 265 14.66 -28.71 17.77
CA LEU A 265 14.50 -29.27 16.43
C LEU A 265 13.68 -28.35 15.52
N ALA A 266 12.60 -27.76 16.03
CA ALA A 266 11.81 -26.79 15.26
C ALA A 266 12.60 -25.52 14.92
N THR A 267 13.44 -25.05 15.83
CA THR A 267 14.29 -23.88 15.62
C THR A 267 15.35 -24.15 14.53
N ILE A 268 16.02 -25.30 14.60
CA ILE A 268 16.99 -25.75 13.58
C ILE A 268 16.30 -25.97 12.23
N GLY A 269 15.08 -26.51 12.23
CA GLY A 269 14.28 -26.73 11.02
C GLY A 269 13.64 -25.46 10.43
N SER A 270 13.75 -24.29 11.09
CA SER A 270 13.09 -23.05 10.65
C SER A 270 13.48 -22.58 9.23
N PRO A 271 14.73 -22.76 8.72
CA PRO A 271 15.05 -22.44 7.33
C PRO A 271 14.25 -23.27 6.33
N TYR A 272 13.96 -24.53 6.64
CA TYR A 272 13.18 -25.42 5.77
C TYR A 272 11.71 -24.99 5.70
N ILE A 273 11.15 -24.53 6.82
CA ILE A 273 9.81 -23.93 6.87
C ILE A 273 9.73 -22.68 5.98
N ASN A 274 10.80 -21.88 5.91
CA ASN A 274 10.86 -20.73 4.99
C ASN A 274 10.91 -21.16 3.52
N VAL A 275 11.58 -22.26 3.18
CA VAL A 275 11.60 -22.80 1.82
C VAL A 275 10.19 -23.24 1.40
N ILE A 276 9.47 -23.92 2.30
CA ILE A 276 8.07 -24.31 2.09
C ILE A 276 7.21 -23.07 1.91
N HIS A 277 7.32 -22.08 2.80
CA HIS A 277 6.57 -20.83 2.68
C HIS A 277 6.86 -20.12 1.35
N ARG A 278 8.12 -20.02 0.93
CA ARG A 278 8.49 -19.44 -0.37
C ARG A 278 7.82 -20.17 -1.54
N HIS A 279 7.74 -21.51 -1.48
CA HIS A 279 7.06 -22.29 -2.50
C HIS A 279 5.57 -21.94 -2.60
N PHE A 280 4.89 -21.76 -1.46
CA PHE A 280 3.49 -21.34 -1.44
C PHE A 280 3.28 -19.88 -1.85
N VAL A 281 4.20 -18.97 -1.51
CA VAL A 281 4.18 -17.58 -1.98
C VAL A 281 4.31 -17.50 -3.51
N LEU A 282 5.13 -18.37 -4.11
CA LEU A 282 5.25 -18.45 -5.57
C LEU A 282 3.97 -18.97 -6.25
N ARG A 283 3.11 -19.70 -5.53
CA ARG A 283 1.88 -20.32 -6.04
C ARG A 283 0.63 -19.48 -5.81
N LEU A 284 0.51 -18.87 -4.62
CA LEU A 284 -0.66 -18.12 -4.16
C LEU A 284 -0.46 -16.59 -4.21
N GLY A 285 0.77 -16.12 -4.49
CA GLY A 285 1.16 -14.72 -4.33
C GLY A 285 1.55 -14.38 -2.87
N PRO A 286 1.97 -13.13 -2.59
CA PRO A 286 2.36 -12.69 -1.25
C PRO A 286 1.14 -12.43 -0.34
N GLN A 287 0.17 -13.33 -0.34
CA GLN A 287 -1.01 -13.28 0.51
C GLN A 287 -0.69 -13.81 1.93
N PRO A 288 -1.33 -13.31 2.99
CA PRO A 288 -1.17 -13.83 4.35
C PRO A 288 -1.37 -15.34 4.43
N GLU A 289 -2.30 -15.90 3.64
CA GLU A 289 -2.68 -17.31 3.64
C GLU A 289 -1.55 -18.24 3.19
N ALA A 290 -0.54 -17.74 2.46
CA ALA A 290 0.67 -18.51 2.14
C ALA A 290 1.48 -18.90 3.40
N ARG A 291 1.16 -18.35 4.58
CA ARG A 291 1.74 -18.71 5.89
C ARG A 291 1.07 -19.93 6.52
N LEU A 292 -0.15 -20.30 6.14
CA LEU A 292 -0.95 -21.32 6.83
C LEU A 292 -0.69 -22.80 6.43
N PRO A 293 -0.26 -23.16 5.20
CA PRO A 293 -0.19 -24.57 4.76
C PRO A 293 0.62 -25.50 5.67
N HIS A 294 1.80 -25.05 6.09
CA HIS A 294 2.67 -25.85 6.94
C HIS A 294 2.13 -25.94 8.38
N LEU A 295 1.35 -24.95 8.83
CA LEU A 295 0.72 -24.95 10.15
C LEU A 295 -0.40 -25.98 10.26
N ILE A 296 -1.07 -26.32 9.14
CA ILE A 296 -2.13 -27.33 9.10
C ILE A 296 -1.61 -28.67 9.62
N ILE A 297 -0.44 -29.10 9.14
CA ILE A 297 0.17 -30.37 9.53
C ILE A 297 0.67 -30.30 10.97
N LEU A 298 1.32 -29.18 11.33
CA LEU A 298 1.92 -29.01 12.65
C LEU A 298 0.88 -28.86 13.76
N ALA A 299 -0.33 -28.36 13.46
CA ALA A 299 -1.41 -28.26 14.43
C ALA A 299 -1.89 -29.61 14.97
N TRP A 300 -1.73 -30.71 14.22
CA TRP A 300 -2.12 -32.06 14.66
C TRP A 300 -1.18 -32.67 15.68
N LEU A 301 0.08 -32.23 15.69
CA LEU A 301 1.09 -32.76 16.61
C LEU A 301 0.82 -32.38 18.07
N ILE A 302 0.10 -31.26 18.32
CA ILE A 302 -0.30 -30.85 19.67
C ILE A 302 -1.26 -31.87 20.31
N PRO A 303 -2.46 -32.18 19.75
CA PRO A 303 -3.35 -33.16 20.37
C PRO A 303 -2.72 -34.56 20.40
N ILE A 304 -1.94 -34.96 19.38
CA ILE A 304 -1.20 -36.23 19.38
C ILE A 304 -0.27 -36.31 20.60
N SER A 305 0.49 -35.24 20.87
CA SER A 305 1.36 -35.17 22.05
C SER A 305 0.57 -35.29 23.35
N LEU A 306 -0.56 -34.57 23.49
CA LEU A 306 -1.36 -34.57 24.71
C LEU A 306 -2.01 -35.92 24.99
N PHE A 307 -2.59 -36.58 23.99
CA PHE A 307 -3.14 -37.93 24.15
C PHE A 307 -2.02 -38.95 24.44
N TRP A 308 -0.88 -38.84 23.76
CA TRP A 308 0.27 -39.70 24.01
C TRP A 308 0.75 -39.53 25.46
N PHE A 309 0.95 -38.30 25.94
CA PHE A 309 1.36 -38.04 27.32
C PHE A 309 0.33 -38.57 28.33
N GLY A 310 -0.96 -38.22 28.17
CA GLY A 310 -2.01 -38.59 29.11
C GLY A 310 -2.10 -40.10 29.38
N TRP A 311 -1.91 -40.93 28.35
CA TRP A 311 -2.04 -42.38 28.46
C TRP A 311 -0.72 -43.14 28.70
N THR A 312 0.43 -42.49 28.54
CA THR A 312 1.75 -43.13 28.77
C THR A 312 2.50 -42.58 29.98
N ALA A 313 2.03 -41.48 30.57
CA ALA A 313 2.71 -40.85 31.69
C ALA A 313 2.57 -41.63 33.02
N LYS A 314 1.68 -42.62 33.14
CA LYS A 314 1.55 -43.46 34.36
C LYS A 314 2.23 -44.83 34.20
N PRO A 315 2.72 -45.46 35.29
CA PRO A 315 3.09 -46.89 35.28
C PRO A 315 1.92 -47.79 34.83
N PRO A 316 2.17 -48.93 34.15
CA PRO A 316 3.45 -49.63 33.98
C PRO A 316 4.32 -49.13 32.81
N THR A 317 3.87 -48.12 32.04
CA THR A 317 4.61 -47.64 30.87
C THR A 317 5.93 -46.95 31.26
N HIS A 318 6.99 -47.23 30.51
CA HIS A 318 8.33 -46.69 30.76
C HIS A 318 8.29 -45.15 30.71
N TRP A 319 8.92 -44.50 31.70
CA TRP A 319 8.87 -43.04 31.91
C TRP A 319 9.30 -42.22 30.68
N ILE A 320 10.19 -42.78 29.85
CA ILE A 320 10.69 -42.14 28.64
C ILE A 320 9.58 -41.88 27.63
N CYS A 321 8.53 -42.72 27.59
CA CYS A 321 7.41 -42.55 26.65
C CYS A 321 6.68 -41.24 26.92
N GLY A 322 6.44 -40.88 28.19
CA GLY A 322 5.84 -39.60 28.55
C GLY A 322 6.75 -38.41 28.25
N ILE A 323 8.06 -38.54 28.42
CA ILE A 323 9.01 -37.46 28.08
C ILE A 323 9.06 -37.26 26.57
N VAL A 324 9.17 -38.33 25.78
CA VAL A 324 9.19 -38.28 24.31
C VAL A 324 7.90 -37.71 23.75
N ALA A 325 6.75 -37.96 24.40
CA ALA A 325 5.48 -37.35 24.03
C ALA A 325 5.54 -35.81 24.05
N GLY A 326 6.40 -35.18 24.86
CA GLY A 326 6.59 -33.73 24.87
C GLY A 326 7.30 -33.16 23.63
N ALA A 327 8.04 -33.97 22.87
CA ALA A 327 8.80 -33.50 21.70
C ALA A 327 7.91 -33.02 20.55
N PRO A 328 6.84 -33.75 20.13
CA PRO A 328 5.87 -33.22 19.16
C PRO A 328 5.20 -31.92 19.61
N PHE A 329 4.90 -31.74 20.90
CA PHE A 329 4.35 -30.49 21.42
C PHE A 329 5.33 -29.33 21.26
N GLY A 330 6.56 -29.52 21.74
CA GLY A 330 7.63 -28.53 21.62
C GLY A 330 8.00 -28.20 20.17
N PHE A 331 7.95 -29.19 19.26
CA PHE A 331 8.22 -28.96 17.85
C PHE A 331 7.14 -28.09 17.19
N SER A 332 5.90 -28.20 17.64
CA SER A 332 4.76 -27.58 16.97
C SER A 332 4.47 -26.18 17.47
N ILE A 333 4.72 -25.91 18.75
CA ILE A 333 4.47 -24.61 19.35
C ILE A 333 5.31 -23.49 18.72
N ILE A 334 6.57 -23.75 18.33
CA ILE A 334 7.44 -22.72 17.74
C ILE A 334 6.95 -22.28 16.35
N PRO A 335 6.71 -23.17 15.36
CA PRO A 335 6.18 -22.77 14.06
C PRO A 335 4.76 -22.23 14.13
N LEU A 336 3.89 -22.78 14.99
CA LEU A 336 2.54 -22.23 15.19
C LEU A 336 2.61 -20.80 15.72
N PHE A 337 3.49 -20.54 16.68
CA PHE A 337 3.69 -19.20 17.22
C PHE A 337 4.16 -18.22 16.14
N LEU A 338 5.21 -18.58 15.41
CA LEU A 338 5.79 -17.74 14.35
C LEU A 338 4.82 -17.53 13.19
N GLY A 339 4.16 -18.60 12.75
CA GLY A 339 3.24 -18.58 11.62
C GLY A 339 1.99 -17.77 11.90
N ILE A 340 1.37 -17.92 13.08
CA ILE A 340 0.19 -17.12 13.48
C ILE A 340 0.56 -15.65 13.68
N MET A 341 1.71 -15.34 14.32
CA MET A 341 2.18 -13.96 14.47
C MET A 341 2.42 -13.29 13.12
N ALA A 342 3.07 -14.01 12.19
CA ALA A 342 3.30 -13.52 10.83
C ALA A 342 1.98 -13.33 10.08
N TYR A 343 1.06 -14.30 10.17
CA TYR A 343 -0.27 -14.21 9.56
C TYR A 343 -1.06 -13.00 10.07
N LEU A 344 -1.15 -12.79 11.39
CA LEU A 344 -1.83 -11.64 11.98
C LEU A 344 -1.17 -10.32 11.59
N THR A 345 0.16 -10.28 11.47
CA THR A 345 0.86 -9.08 11.01
C THR A 345 0.53 -8.79 9.54
N ASP A 346 0.56 -9.81 8.69
CA ASP A 346 0.32 -9.69 7.25
C ASP A 346 -1.18 -9.36 6.97
N CYS A 347 -2.13 -9.87 7.76
CA CYS A 347 -3.57 -9.55 7.64
C CYS A 347 -3.94 -8.13 8.05
N TYR A 348 -3.34 -7.60 9.12
CA TYR A 348 -3.74 -6.30 9.70
C TYR A 348 -2.81 -5.14 9.33
N GLY A 349 -1.69 -5.40 8.62
CA GLY A 349 -0.82 -4.39 8.02
C GLY A 349 -0.43 -3.25 8.98
N PRO A 350 -0.88 -1.99 8.76
CA PRO A 350 -0.63 -0.86 9.67
C PRO A 350 -1.10 -1.09 11.12
N TYR A 351 -2.14 -1.89 11.31
CA TYR A 351 -2.68 -2.26 12.62
C TYR A 351 -2.08 -3.55 13.18
N GLY A 352 -1.11 -4.17 12.48
CA GLY A 352 -0.46 -5.43 12.89
C GLY A 352 0.15 -5.36 14.30
N ALA A 353 0.76 -4.22 14.68
CA ALA A 353 1.29 -4.04 16.04
C ALA A 353 0.20 -4.12 17.13
N SER A 354 -1.00 -3.58 16.85
CA SER A 354 -2.15 -3.66 17.78
C SER A 354 -2.72 -5.07 17.85
N ALA A 355 -2.76 -5.80 16.72
CA ALA A 355 -3.14 -7.21 16.67
C ALA A 355 -2.18 -8.11 17.47
N LEU A 356 -0.86 -7.89 17.32
CA LEU A 356 0.16 -8.61 18.09
C LEU A 356 0.07 -8.31 19.59
N ALA A 357 -0.24 -7.06 19.96
CA ALA A 357 -0.47 -6.66 21.35
C ALA A 357 -1.70 -7.37 21.94
N ALA A 358 -2.82 -7.39 21.21
CA ALA A 358 -4.04 -8.10 21.61
C ALA A 358 -3.78 -9.60 21.84
N ASN A 359 -3.09 -10.23 20.88
CA ASN A 359 -2.66 -11.61 20.99
C ASN A 359 -1.76 -11.83 22.22
N GLY A 360 -0.80 -10.93 22.44
CA GLY A 360 0.12 -10.98 23.57
C GLY A 360 -0.59 -10.96 24.92
N VAL A 361 -1.60 -10.10 25.08
CA VAL A 361 -2.40 -9.99 26.30
C VAL A 361 -3.21 -11.25 26.55
N LEU A 362 -3.96 -11.73 25.55
CA LEU A 362 -4.78 -12.94 25.70
C LEU A 362 -3.91 -14.16 26.07
N ARG A 363 -2.74 -14.26 25.43
CA ARG A 363 -1.73 -15.28 25.73
C ARG A 363 -1.21 -15.20 27.16
N SER A 364 -0.89 -14.00 27.65
CA SER A 364 -0.46 -13.80 29.05
C SER A 364 -1.55 -14.14 30.06
N ILE A 365 -2.83 -13.83 29.76
CA ILE A 365 -3.97 -14.18 30.61
C ILE A 365 -4.09 -15.70 30.74
N PHE A 366 -4.05 -16.44 29.63
CA PHE A 366 -4.14 -17.91 29.67
C PHE A 366 -2.95 -18.53 30.40
N GLY A 367 -1.73 -18.05 30.14
CA GLY A 367 -0.54 -18.47 30.88
C GLY A 367 -0.65 -18.21 32.38
N ALA A 368 -1.31 -17.12 32.79
CA ALA A 368 -1.52 -16.78 34.19
C ALA A 368 -2.61 -17.63 34.86
N VAL A 369 -3.68 -17.96 34.14
CA VAL A 369 -4.86 -18.66 34.67
C VAL A 369 -4.68 -20.18 34.73
N PHE A 370 -4.05 -20.78 33.72
CA PHE A 370 -3.94 -22.25 33.60
C PHE A 370 -3.25 -22.95 34.77
N PRO A 371 -2.15 -22.41 35.32
CA PRO A 371 -1.52 -22.97 36.52
C PRO A 371 -2.44 -23.01 37.75
N LEU A 372 -3.40 -22.09 37.87
CA LEU A 372 -4.24 -21.96 39.08
C LEU A 372 -5.14 -23.17 39.31
N PHE A 373 -5.68 -23.77 38.24
CA PHE A 373 -6.56 -24.93 38.33
C PHE A 373 -5.84 -26.26 38.01
N ALA A 374 -4.56 -26.22 37.61
CA ALA A 374 -3.81 -27.39 37.16
C ALA A 374 -3.84 -28.52 38.19
N GLN A 375 -3.60 -28.22 39.46
CA GLN A 375 -3.55 -29.25 40.49
C GLN A 375 -4.92 -29.88 40.73
N ASP A 376 -5.97 -29.07 40.91
CA ASP A 376 -7.33 -29.57 41.17
C ASP A 376 -7.82 -30.43 40.01
N MET A 377 -7.50 -30.03 38.78
CA MET A 377 -7.80 -30.79 37.57
C MET A 377 -7.09 -32.16 37.57
N TYR A 378 -5.78 -32.20 37.84
CA TYR A 378 -5.00 -33.45 37.80
C TYR A 378 -5.32 -34.39 38.98
N LYS A 379 -5.65 -33.86 40.15
CA LYS A 379 -6.08 -34.66 41.31
C LYS A 379 -7.50 -35.20 41.15
N GLY A 380 -8.43 -34.38 40.67
CA GLY A 380 -9.84 -34.76 40.53
C GLY A 380 -10.11 -35.74 39.39
N LEU A 381 -9.47 -35.53 38.24
CA LEU A 381 -9.72 -36.32 37.01
C LEU A 381 -8.65 -37.38 36.75
N GLY A 382 -7.50 -37.28 37.42
CA GLY A 382 -6.32 -38.09 37.14
C GLY A 382 -5.61 -37.68 35.84
N VAL A 383 -4.32 -38.03 35.75
CA VAL A 383 -3.42 -37.64 34.65
C VAL A 383 -4.00 -37.88 33.25
N SER A 384 -4.59 -39.06 33.02
CA SER A 384 -5.05 -39.46 31.68
C SER A 384 -6.22 -38.63 31.20
N TRP A 385 -7.26 -38.45 32.01
CA TRP A 385 -8.43 -37.65 31.63
C TRP A 385 -8.17 -36.15 31.69
N ALA A 386 -7.41 -35.66 32.69
CA ALA A 386 -7.01 -34.26 32.77
C ALA A 386 -6.27 -33.82 31.48
N THR A 387 -5.29 -34.60 31.04
CA THR A 387 -4.56 -34.31 29.79
C THR A 387 -5.42 -34.56 28.54
N SER A 388 -6.30 -35.56 28.55
CA SER A 388 -7.19 -35.85 27.41
C SER A 388 -8.20 -34.73 27.16
N ILE A 389 -8.71 -34.07 28.20
CA ILE A 389 -9.59 -32.89 28.05
C ILE A 389 -8.85 -31.77 27.32
N LEU A 390 -7.61 -31.48 27.72
CA LEU A 390 -6.76 -30.52 26.99
C LEU A 390 -6.53 -30.96 25.55
N GLY A 391 -6.33 -32.26 25.33
CA GLY A 391 -6.20 -32.88 24.00
C GLY A 391 -7.45 -32.72 23.13
N PHE A 392 -8.65 -32.91 23.68
CA PHE A 392 -9.92 -32.73 22.96
C PHE A 392 -10.17 -31.27 22.59
N VAL A 393 -9.90 -30.33 23.51
CA VAL A 393 -10.03 -28.90 23.21
C VAL A 393 -9.00 -28.49 22.15
N SER A 394 -7.75 -28.95 22.27
CA SER A 394 -6.73 -28.70 21.25
C SER A 394 -7.14 -29.28 19.90
N LEU A 395 -7.71 -30.49 19.87
CA LEU A 395 -8.18 -31.16 18.66
C LEU A 395 -9.32 -30.38 17.99
N ALA A 396 -10.22 -29.78 18.78
CA ALA A 396 -11.28 -28.92 18.26
C ALA A 396 -10.75 -27.64 17.60
N MET A 397 -9.58 -27.16 18.03
CA MET A 397 -8.92 -25.96 17.50
C MET A 397 -7.94 -26.26 16.36
N THR A 398 -7.49 -27.52 16.21
CA THR A 398 -6.58 -27.97 15.15
C THR A 398 -7.05 -27.64 13.72
N PRO A 399 -8.35 -27.66 13.37
CA PRO A 399 -8.82 -27.28 12.03
C PRO A 399 -8.65 -25.79 11.70
N LEU A 400 -8.41 -24.90 12.67
CA LEU A 400 -8.41 -23.45 12.44
C LEU A 400 -7.45 -23.00 11.32
N PRO A 401 -6.15 -23.39 11.28
CA PRO A 401 -5.26 -23.02 10.18
C PRO A 401 -5.74 -23.54 8.81
N TRP A 402 -6.39 -24.71 8.77
CA TRP A 402 -6.93 -25.28 7.54
C TRP A 402 -8.20 -24.54 7.08
N MET A 403 -9.07 -24.18 8.03
CA MET A 403 -10.28 -23.41 7.72
C MET A 403 -9.92 -22.06 7.09
N PHE A 404 -8.96 -21.34 7.66
CA PHE A 404 -8.51 -20.05 7.13
C PHE A 404 -7.69 -20.18 5.84
N TYR A 405 -6.96 -21.28 5.65
CA TYR A 405 -6.29 -21.57 4.38
C TYR A 405 -7.29 -21.89 3.26
N ARG A 406 -8.29 -22.72 3.54
CA ARG A 406 -9.28 -23.19 2.56
C ARG A 406 -10.29 -22.10 2.18
N SER A 407 -10.57 -21.14 3.06
CA SER A 407 -11.38 -19.96 2.72
C SER A 407 -10.73 -19.09 1.64
N ALA A 408 -9.41 -19.16 1.43
CA ALA A 408 -8.73 -18.47 0.34
C ALA A 408 -8.61 -19.27 -0.97
N GLU A 409 -8.76 -20.61 -0.94
CA GLU A 409 -8.65 -21.47 -2.14
C GLU A 409 -10.00 -21.82 -2.82
N GLY A 410 -11.13 -21.22 -2.43
CA GLY A 410 -12.40 -21.34 -3.18
C GLY A 410 -13.12 -22.70 -3.14
N TRP A 411 -12.74 -23.64 -2.25
CA TRP A 411 -13.24 -25.03 -2.20
C TRP A 411 -14.56 -25.27 -1.43
N VAL A 412 -15.45 -24.27 -1.37
CA VAL A 412 -16.72 -24.32 -0.61
C VAL A 412 -17.89 -24.92 -1.42
N SER A 413 -17.69 -25.22 -2.71
CA SER A 413 -18.74 -25.75 -3.58
C SER A 413 -19.17 -27.21 -3.31
N ASP A 414 -18.32 -28.08 -2.73
CA ASP A 414 -18.51 -29.55 -2.87
C ASP A 414 -18.47 -30.40 -1.57
N LEU A 415 -18.99 -29.93 -0.42
CA LEU A 415 -19.07 -30.75 0.80
C LEU A 415 -20.51 -31.11 1.23
N ASN A 416 -20.73 -32.39 1.55
CA ASN A 416 -22.02 -33.00 1.90
C ASN A 416 -22.46 -32.78 3.36
N GLY A 417 -23.77 -32.59 3.54
CA GLY A 417 -24.59 -32.94 4.72
C GLY A 417 -24.20 -32.38 6.09
N ALA A 418 -23.41 -33.13 6.85
CA ALA A 418 -23.16 -32.86 8.27
C ALA A 418 -22.09 -31.78 8.51
N GLY A 419 -21.08 -31.70 7.64
CA GLY A 419 -20.12 -30.60 7.65
C GLY A 419 -20.76 -29.26 7.23
N ARG A 420 -21.83 -29.31 6.43
CA ARG A 420 -22.60 -28.14 6.01
C ARG A 420 -23.29 -27.45 7.20
N ILE A 421 -23.81 -28.15 8.20
CA ILE A 421 -24.60 -27.52 9.29
C ILE A 421 -23.72 -26.73 10.28
N LEU A 422 -22.60 -27.31 10.72
CA LEU A 422 -21.65 -26.63 11.61
C LEU A 422 -20.91 -25.49 10.88
N THR A 423 -20.64 -25.67 9.59
CA THR A 423 -20.06 -24.63 8.74
C THR A 423 -21.10 -23.56 8.37
N LEU A 424 -22.39 -23.89 8.18
CA LEU A 424 -23.51 -22.95 7.95
C LEU A 424 -23.81 -22.11 9.17
N LEU A 425 -23.70 -22.64 10.40
CA LEU A 425 -23.89 -21.85 11.61
C LEU A 425 -22.72 -20.86 11.83
N GLY A 426 -21.49 -21.25 11.49
CA GLY A 426 -20.34 -20.33 11.43
C GLY A 426 -20.43 -19.34 10.25
N TYR A 427 -20.91 -19.78 9.09
CA TYR A 427 -21.05 -18.96 7.88
C TYR A 427 -22.19 -17.96 7.99
N LEU A 428 -23.36 -18.33 8.54
CA LEU A 428 -24.52 -17.43 8.65
C LEU A 428 -24.24 -16.25 9.60
N PHE A 429 -23.34 -16.42 10.56
CA PHE A 429 -22.90 -15.32 11.41
C PHE A 429 -21.85 -14.42 10.72
N PHE A 430 -20.94 -14.99 9.92
CA PHE A 430 -19.84 -14.24 9.28
C PHE A 430 -20.15 -13.63 7.91
N TYR A 431 -20.94 -14.30 7.06
CA TYR A 431 -21.35 -13.74 5.77
C TYR A 431 -22.30 -12.56 5.92
N SER A 432 -22.84 -12.33 7.12
CA SER A 432 -23.60 -11.11 7.43
C SER A 432 -22.72 -9.86 7.54
N LEU A 433 -21.37 -9.99 7.50
CA LEU A 433 -20.45 -8.87 7.75
C LEU A 433 -19.38 -8.61 6.66
N LEU A 434 -19.21 -9.48 5.65
CA LEU A 434 -18.36 -9.20 4.47
C LEU A 434 -19.18 -9.34 3.19
N ILE A 435 -19.65 -8.20 2.68
CA ILE A 435 -20.49 -8.12 1.48
C ILE A 435 -19.57 -8.18 0.25
N ILE A 436 -19.47 -9.34 -0.42
CA ILE A 436 -18.91 -9.40 -1.78
C ILE A 436 -19.88 -8.69 -2.71
N MET A 437 -19.52 -7.47 -3.11
CA MET A 437 -20.33 -6.66 -4.02
C MET A 437 -20.11 -7.06 -5.47
N ASN A 438 -21.20 -7.02 -6.23
CA ASN A 438 -21.20 -6.99 -7.69
C ASN A 438 -21.30 -5.52 -8.12
N VAL A 439 -20.24 -5.02 -8.75
CA VAL A 439 -20.11 -3.61 -9.11
C VAL A 439 -20.17 -3.43 -10.63
N GLY A 440 -21.14 -2.66 -11.10
CA GLY A 440 -21.23 -2.26 -12.51
C GLY A 440 -20.40 -1.01 -12.76
N ILE A 441 -19.57 -0.99 -13.79
CA ILE A 441 -18.70 0.16 -14.12
C ILE A 441 -19.05 0.63 -15.53
N VAL A 442 -19.44 1.88 -15.67
CA VAL A 442 -19.76 2.50 -16.97
C VAL A 442 -18.56 3.29 -17.46
N GLY A 443 -18.00 2.89 -18.60
CA GLY A 443 -16.81 3.46 -19.25
C GLY A 443 -15.55 2.62 -19.03
N ALA A 444 -14.93 2.15 -20.11
CA ALA A 444 -13.64 1.44 -20.07
C ALA A 444 -12.46 2.37 -20.40
N GLY A 445 -12.53 3.62 -19.94
CA GLY A 445 -11.39 4.52 -19.85
C GLY A 445 -10.45 4.13 -18.71
N ILE A 446 -9.36 4.89 -18.52
CA ILE A 446 -8.37 4.56 -17.50
C ILE A 446 -8.96 4.53 -16.08
N SER A 447 -9.89 5.43 -15.73
CA SER A 447 -10.57 5.41 -14.42
C SER A 447 -11.36 4.13 -14.21
N GLY A 448 -12.20 3.74 -15.17
CA GLY A 448 -13.01 2.52 -15.06
C GLY A 448 -12.17 1.25 -14.97
N LEU A 449 -11.11 1.15 -15.79
CA LEU A 449 -10.17 0.03 -15.74
C LEU A 449 -9.40 -0.02 -14.40
N TYR A 450 -8.98 1.13 -13.88
CA TYR A 450 -8.30 1.22 -12.59
C TYR A 450 -9.21 0.78 -11.42
N ILE A 451 -10.47 1.20 -11.43
CA ILE A 451 -11.49 0.79 -10.45
C ILE A 451 -11.75 -0.70 -10.54
N ALA A 452 -11.93 -1.23 -11.76
CA ALA A 452 -12.16 -2.66 -11.99
C ALA A 452 -11.03 -3.51 -11.39
N LEU A 453 -9.78 -3.17 -11.69
CA LEU A 453 -8.60 -3.86 -11.15
C LEU A 453 -8.51 -3.75 -9.62
N SER A 454 -8.78 -2.57 -9.07
CA SER A 454 -8.70 -2.33 -7.62
C SER A 454 -9.75 -3.14 -6.85
N LEU A 455 -11.00 -3.12 -7.32
CA LEU A 455 -12.11 -3.87 -6.71
C LEU A 455 -11.93 -5.39 -6.88
N GLN A 456 -11.45 -5.86 -8.03
CA GLN A 456 -11.13 -7.28 -8.23
C GLN A 456 -10.04 -7.76 -7.26
N ARG A 457 -9.03 -6.92 -6.99
CA ARG A 457 -7.99 -7.25 -5.99
C ARG A 457 -8.54 -7.32 -4.56
N GLN A 458 -9.62 -6.60 -4.27
CA GLN A 458 -10.37 -6.70 -3.01
C GLN A 458 -11.37 -7.88 -3.00
N GLY A 459 -11.46 -8.66 -4.09
CA GLY A 459 -12.34 -9.83 -4.19
C GLY A 459 -13.77 -9.54 -4.64
N HIS A 460 -14.06 -8.31 -5.10
CA HIS A 460 -15.37 -7.95 -5.64
C HIS A 460 -15.53 -8.36 -7.10
N ASN A 461 -16.77 -8.64 -7.50
CA ASN A 461 -17.10 -8.91 -8.90
C ASN A 461 -17.33 -7.60 -9.64
N VAL A 462 -16.77 -7.46 -10.83
CA VAL A 462 -16.91 -6.25 -11.64
C VAL A 462 -17.39 -6.58 -13.04
N THR A 463 -18.22 -5.72 -13.60
CA THR A 463 -18.63 -5.77 -15.01
C THR A 463 -18.52 -4.38 -15.60
N VAL A 464 -17.74 -4.23 -16.67
CA VAL A 464 -17.44 -2.94 -17.31
C VAL A 464 -18.23 -2.82 -18.61
N PHE A 465 -18.91 -1.69 -18.81
CA PHE A 465 -19.69 -1.37 -20.00
C PHE A 465 -19.04 -0.22 -20.75
N GLU A 466 -18.55 -0.50 -21.96
CA GLU A 466 -17.94 0.48 -22.85
C GLU A 466 -18.88 0.75 -24.03
N ALA A 467 -19.22 2.03 -24.21
CA ALA A 467 -20.15 2.46 -25.24
C ALA A 467 -19.62 2.19 -26.66
N THR A 468 -18.30 2.32 -26.84
CA THR A 468 -17.68 2.17 -28.16
C THR A 468 -17.11 0.76 -28.38
N SER A 469 -16.62 0.49 -29.58
CA SER A 469 -15.87 -0.74 -29.87
C SER A 469 -14.44 -0.73 -29.29
N ARG A 470 -13.96 0.43 -28.80
CA ARG A 470 -12.57 0.65 -28.41
C ARG A 470 -12.43 0.89 -26.91
N ILE A 471 -11.58 0.11 -26.27
CA ILE A 471 -11.19 0.30 -24.88
C ILE A 471 -10.12 1.40 -24.77
N GLY A 472 -10.19 2.20 -23.70
CA GLY A 472 -9.15 3.16 -23.32
C GLY A 472 -9.59 4.62 -23.29
N GLY A 473 -10.78 4.94 -23.82
CA GLY A 473 -11.33 6.31 -23.77
C GLY A 473 -10.37 7.34 -24.38
N ARG A 474 -9.98 8.35 -23.59
CA ARG A 474 -9.06 9.44 -23.98
C ARG A 474 -7.59 9.03 -24.12
N ILE A 475 -7.21 7.81 -23.75
CA ILE A 475 -5.89 7.27 -24.06
C ILE A 475 -5.99 6.53 -25.40
N TYR A 476 -5.47 7.14 -26.46
CA TYR A 476 -5.59 6.61 -27.81
C TYR A 476 -4.35 6.86 -28.67
N THR A 477 -3.72 5.77 -29.08
CA THR A 477 -2.67 5.73 -30.09
C THR A 477 -3.25 5.27 -31.43
N HIS A 478 -3.11 6.09 -32.46
CA HIS A 478 -3.45 5.70 -33.84
C HIS A 478 -2.19 5.24 -34.57
N ARG A 479 -2.27 4.10 -35.26
CA ARG A 479 -1.17 3.55 -36.06
C ARG A 479 -1.48 3.68 -37.54
N PHE A 480 -0.51 4.19 -38.28
CA PHE A 480 -0.56 4.32 -39.73
C PHE A 480 -0.03 3.06 -40.41
N GLN A 481 -0.30 2.91 -41.69
CA GLN A 481 0.30 1.85 -42.47
C GLN A 481 1.78 2.20 -42.71
N PRO A 482 2.74 1.33 -42.31
CA PRO A 482 4.15 1.61 -42.51
C PRO A 482 4.52 1.59 -44.00
N LEU A 483 5.48 2.42 -44.39
CA LEU A 483 5.97 2.45 -45.78
C LEU A 483 7.04 1.38 -46.03
N ASN A 484 7.80 1.04 -45.00
CA ASN A 484 8.85 0.03 -45.03
C ASN A 484 8.58 -1.06 -43.99
N GLU A 485 9.04 -2.29 -44.29
CA GLU A 485 8.90 -3.42 -43.36
C GLU A 485 9.68 -3.15 -42.07
N GLY A 486 9.02 -3.33 -40.92
CA GLY A 486 9.62 -3.09 -39.60
C GLY A 486 9.43 -1.67 -39.03
N GLU A 487 8.83 -0.72 -39.76
CA GLU A 487 8.47 0.59 -39.20
C GLU A 487 7.24 0.49 -38.28
N ASP A 488 7.29 1.14 -37.11
CA ASP A 488 6.14 1.35 -36.23
C ASP A 488 5.71 2.81 -36.28
N VAL A 489 4.85 3.16 -37.24
CA VAL A 489 4.42 4.54 -37.46
C VAL A 489 3.13 4.81 -36.70
N TYR A 490 3.20 5.65 -35.67
CA TYR A 490 2.03 6.00 -34.87
C TYR A 490 2.08 7.44 -34.38
N PHE A 491 0.93 7.92 -33.91
CA PHE A 491 0.86 9.14 -33.13
C PHE A 491 -0.19 9.04 -32.02
N GLU A 492 -0.02 9.89 -31.01
CA GLU A 492 -0.91 9.95 -29.87
C GLU A 492 -2.07 10.91 -30.13
N ALA A 493 -3.21 10.34 -30.49
CA ALA A 493 -4.46 11.05 -30.70
C ALA A 493 -5.04 11.62 -29.39
N GLY A 494 -4.68 11.03 -28.23
CA GLY A 494 -5.14 11.42 -26.90
C GLY A 494 -4.01 11.86 -25.98
N ALA A 495 -3.93 11.29 -24.77
CA ALA A 495 -2.80 11.49 -23.86
C ALA A 495 -1.48 11.05 -24.53
N MET A 496 -0.43 11.87 -24.43
CA MET A 496 0.82 11.67 -25.19
C MET A 496 2.12 11.79 -24.39
N ARG A 497 2.05 12.32 -23.17
CA ARG A 497 3.22 12.63 -22.34
C ARG A 497 2.87 12.55 -20.84
N ILE A 498 3.86 12.19 -20.04
CA ILE A 498 3.76 11.95 -18.59
C ILE A 498 4.93 12.69 -17.93
N PRO A 499 4.68 13.79 -17.18
CA PRO A 499 5.72 14.49 -16.44
C PRO A 499 6.21 13.66 -15.26
N ARG A 500 7.51 13.78 -14.94
CA ARG A 500 8.09 13.16 -13.75
C ARG A 500 7.91 14.07 -12.53
N SER A 501 6.83 13.87 -11.79
CA SER A 501 6.57 14.56 -10.53
C SER A 501 5.76 13.70 -9.55
N SER A 502 5.74 14.10 -8.28
CA SER A 502 4.97 13.41 -7.23
C SER A 502 3.48 13.30 -7.54
N LEU A 503 2.92 14.27 -8.26
CA LEU A 503 1.51 14.28 -8.70
C LEU A 503 1.22 13.18 -9.72
N HIS A 504 2.23 12.74 -10.48
CA HIS A 504 2.11 11.74 -11.54
C HIS A 504 2.69 10.38 -11.17
N ASP A 505 3.28 10.22 -9.97
CA ASP A 505 3.84 8.95 -9.49
C ASP A 505 2.86 7.78 -9.60
N ARG A 506 1.55 8.03 -9.42
CA ARG A 506 0.49 7.03 -9.63
C ARG A 506 0.51 6.40 -11.03
N VAL A 507 0.85 7.16 -12.06
CA VAL A 507 0.95 6.64 -13.44
C VAL A 507 2.16 5.72 -13.57
N PHE A 508 3.31 6.08 -12.97
CA PHE A 508 4.51 5.25 -12.95
C PHE A 508 4.30 3.97 -12.11
N HIS A 509 3.61 4.08 -10.97
CA HIS A 509 3.19 2.93 -10.16
C HIS A 509 2.30 2.01 -11.00
N PHE A 510 1.34 2.57 -11.73
CA PHE A 510 0.46 1.79 -12.59
C PHE A 510 1.21 1.08 -13.72
N VAL A 511 2.16 1.75 -14.38
CA VAL A 511 3.06 1.10 -15.36
C VAL A 511 3.78 -0.08 -14.73
N GLN A 512 4.32 0.10 -13.53
CA GLN A 512 5.02 -0.97 -12.82
C GLN A 512 4.08 -2.12 -12.44
N PHE A 513 2.84 -1.82 -12.03
CA PHE A 513 1.79 -2.79 -11.79
C PHE A 513 1.53 -3.63 -13.05
N LEU A 514 1.29 -2.97 -14.19
CA LEU A 514 1.07 -3.66 -15.46
C LEU A 514 2.26 -4.54 -15.86
N ASN A 515 3.48 -4.05 -15.67
CA ASN A 515 4.70 -4.80 -15.98
C ASN A 515 4.97 -5.98 -15.05
N THR A 516 4.42 -5.95 -13.83
CA THR A 516 4.59 -7.01 -12.82
C THR A 516 3.58 -8.13 -13.01
N TYR A 517 2.32 -7.79 -13.27
CA TYR A 517 1.22 -8.76 -13.35
C TYR A 517 0.82 -9.11 -14.79
N GLY A 518 1.16 -8.27 -15.76
CA GLY A 518 0.91 -8.49 -17.18
C GLY A 518 1.86 -9.50 -17.82
N LYS A 519 1.54 -9.92 -19.05
CA LYS A 519 2.39 -10.82 -19.83
C LYS A 519 3.64 -10.09 -20.36
N PRO A 520 4.76 -10.79 -20.61
CA PRO A 520 5.98 -10.18 -21.13
C PRO A 520 5.80 -9.34 -22.40
N GLU A 521 4.95 -9.77 -23.33
CA GLU A 521 4.61 -9.06 -24.58
C GLU A 521 3.80 -7.77 -24.37
N ASP A 522 3.15 -7.64 -23.23
CA ASP A 522 2.31 -6.51 -22.84
C ASP A 522 3.05 -5.47 -22.00
N LYS A 523 4.36 -5.65 -21.80
CA LYS A 523 5.19 -4.72 -21.04
C LYS A 523 5.12 -3.32 -21.62
N VAL A 524 4.86 -2.36 -20.75
CA VAL A 524 4.84 -0.94 -21.04
C VAL A 524 6.25 -0.41 -20.78
N GLU A 525 6.90 0.03 -21.86
CA GLU A 525 8.19 0.70 -21.81
C GLU A 525 7.98 2.22 -21.78
N LEU A 526 8.68 2.92 -20.89
CA LEU A 526 8.69 4.38 -20.86
C LEU A 526 9.93 4.88 -21.60
N ILE A 527 9.72 5.74 -22.59
CA ILE A 527 10.79 6.40 -23.34
C ILE A 527 10.79 7.90 -23.03
N PRO A 528 11.94 8.60 -23.14
CA PRO A 528 11.98 10.04 -22.94
C PRO A 528 11.06 10.79 -23.91
N TYR A 529 10.39 11.83 -23.41
CA TYR A 529 9.62 12.76 -24.23
C TYR A 529 10.33 14.12 -24.22
N VAL A 530 10.66 14.65 -25.39
CA VAL A 530 11.31 15.96 -25.53
C VAL A 530 10.23 17.03 -25.53
N ILE A 531 10.12 17.75 -24.43
CA ILE A 531 9.13 18.83 -24.28
C ILE A 531 9.53 20.10 -25.04
N GLU A 532 10.83 20.39 -25.10
CA GLU A 532 11.41 21.59 -25.71
C GLU A 532 12.70 21.23 -26.43
N HIS A 533 12.93 21.85 -27.59
CA HIS A 533 14.15 21.70 -28.38
C HIS A 533 14.58 23.09 -28.89
N GLU A 534 15.88 23.38 -28.87
CA GLU A 534 16.44 24.71 -29.16
C GLU A 534 16.09 25.25 -30.56
N ASN A 535 15.93 24.37 -31.54
CA ASN A 535 15.54 24.74 -32.91
C ASN A 535 14.02 24.86 -33.12
N ASN A 536 13.20 24.69 -32.08
CA ASN A 536 11.77 24.97 -32.19
C ASN A 536 11.54 26.49 -32.15
N ILE A 537 10.61 26.97 -32.96
CA ILE A 537 10.47 28.40 -33.23
C ILE A 537 9.03 28.89 -33.05
N ALA A 538 8.89 30.19 -32.89
CA ALA A 538 7.64 30.91 -33.07
C ALA A 538 7.49 31.40 -34.52
N TYR A 539 6.34 31.17 -35.13
CA TYR A 539 5.94 31.77 -36.41
C TYR A 539 4.70 32.64 -36.24
N VAL A 540 4.89 33.96 -36.20
CA VAL A 540 3.83 34.94 -35.92
C VAL A 540 3.91 36.09 -36.92
N GLN A 541 2.77 36.48 -37.49
CA GLN A 541 2.65 37.55 -38.50
C GLN A 541 3.64 37.40 -39.67
N GLY A 542 3.91 36.16 -40.10
CA GLY A 542 4.82 35.88 -41.19
C GLY A 542 6.31 35.87 -40.82
N HIS A 543 6.67 36.08 -39.56
CA HIS A 543 8.04 36.15 -39.08
C HIS A 543 8.37 34.95 -38.20
N LYS A 544 9.57 34.39 -38.40
CA LYS A 544 10.13 33.33 -37.56
C LYS A 544 11.08 33.93 -36.54
N ALA A 545 11.00 33.49 -35.28
CA ALA A 545 12.01 33.77 -34.29
C ALA A 545 12.06 32.68 -33.23
N ASP A 546 13.08 32.74 -32.38
CA ASP A 546 13.19 31.90 -31.19
C ASP A 546 11.99 32.13 -30.25
N LEU A 547 11.54 31.07 -29.56
CA LEU A 547 10.44 31.15 -28.60
C LEU A 547 10.77 32.06 -27.39
N SER A 548 12.07 32.23 -27.09
CA SER A 548 12.62 33.11 -26.06
C SER A 548 13.01 34.51 -26.58
N ASP A 549 12.73 34.84 -27.85
CA ASP A 549 13.06 36.13 -28.43
C ASP A 549 12.33 37.28 -27.71
N ILE A 550 13.09 38.12 -27.00
CA ILE A 550 12.60 39.26 -26.24
C ILE A 550 12.12 40.42 -27.13
N GLU A 551 12.48 40.44 -28.41
CA GLU A 551 12.09 41.48 -29.37
C GLU A 551 10.70 41.23 -29.97
N HIS A 552 10.10 40.06 -29.72
CA HIS A 552 8.74 39.75 -30.17
C HIS A 552 7.72 40.78 -29.69
N GLY A 553 7.79 41.16 -28.41
CA GLY A 553 6.90 42.16 -27.83
C GLY A 553 7.06 43.53 -28.49
N ALA A 554 8.29 43.92 -28.85
CA ALA A 554 8.54 45.18 -29.54
C ALA A 554 7.92 45.18 -30.95
N ARG A 555 8.06 44.09 -31.71
CA ARG A 555 7.46 43.94 -33.05
C ARG A 555 5.94 44.00 -33.02
N LEU A 556 5.32 43.43 -31.99
CA LEU A 556 3.87 43.38 -31.83
C LEU A 556 3.28 44.62 -31.13
N GLY A 557 4.10 45.63 -30.82
CA GLY A 557 3.62 46.91 -30.27
C GLY A 557 3.33 46.92 -28.77
N ILE A 558 3.74 45.88 -28.03
CA ILE A 558 3.51 45.74 -26.57
C ILE A 558 4.14 46.90 -25.81
N PRO A 559 3.50 47.56 -24.82
CA PRO A 559 4.05 48.75 -24.15
C PRO A 559 5.21 48.48 -23.18
N GLN A 560 6.01 49.51 -22.86
CA GLN A 560 6.93 49.48 -21.70
C GLN A 560 6.12 49.42 -20.39
N PRO A 561 6.61 48.78 -19.30
CA PRO A 561 7.93 48.16 -19.12
C PRO A 561 8.02 46.68 -19.57
N TYR A 562 6.99 46.17 -20.26
CA TYR A 562 6.92 44.76 -20.68
C TYR A 562 7.77 44.46 -21.91
N ARG A 563 8.19 45.51 -22.66
CA ARG A 563 9.17 45.38 -23.75
C ARG A 563 10.52 44.91 -23.20
N GLY A 564 11.15 43.95 -23.87
CA GLY A 564 12.45 43.40 -23.48
C GLY A 564 12.38 42.13 -22.61
N LYS A 565 11.18 41.55 -22.45
CA LYS A 565 10.97 40.22 -21.87
C LYS A 565 10.22 39.34 -22.87
N SER A 566 10.55 38.06 -22.89
CA SER A 566 9.80 37.05 -23.63
C SER A 566 8.43 36.82 -22.97
N ALA A 567 7.47 36.30 -23.73
CA ALA A 567 6.15 35.96 -23.20
C ALA A 567 6.23 34.95 -22.04
N ARG A 568 7.20 34.03 -22.09
CA ARG A 568 7.41 33.02 -21.06
C ARG A 568 7.96 33.61 -19.76
N GLU A 569 8.89 34.57 -19.85
CA GLU A 569 9.37 35.30 -18.67
C GLU A 569 8.26 36.09 -18.01
N LEU A 570 7.44 36.80 -18.81
CA LEU A 570 6.27 37.52 -18.31
C LEU A 570 5.30 36.57 -17.58
N LEU A 571 4.96 35.43 -18.19
CA LEU A 571 4.10 34.44 -17.54
C LEU A 571 4.72 33.93 -16.24
N GLY A 572 6.03 33.62 -16.26
CA GLY A 572 6.80 33.15 -15.10
C GLY A 572 6.73 34.10 -13.91
N GLU A 573 6.80 35.41 -14.14
CA GLU A 573 6.68 36.42 -13.06
C GLU A 573 5.36 36.30 -12.30
N VAL A 574 4.29 35.85 -12.95
CA VAL A 574 2.96 35.70 -12.35
C VAL A 574 2.76 34.31 -11.75
N VAL A 575 3.12 33.25 -12.48
CA VAL A 575 2.77 31.87 -12.08
C VAL A 575 3.77 31.27 -11.10
N THR A 576 5.08 31.55 -11.24
CA THR A 576 6.14 30.92 -10.44
C THR A 576 5.97 31.08 -8.92
N PRO A 577 5.52 32.23 -8.37
CA PRO A 577 5.24 32.34 -6.95
C PRO A 577 4.21 31.33 -6.44
N TRP A 578 3.15 31.07 -7.23
CA TRP A 578 2.12 30.08 -6.91
C TRP A 578 2.64 28.65 -7.05
N LEU A 579 3.43 28.38 -8.09
CA LEU A 579 4.03 27.05 -8.29
C LEU A 579 4.94 26.69 -7.11
N LYS A 580 5.80 27.61 -6.67
CA LYS A 580 6.66 27.41 -5.48
C LYS A 580 5.85 27.15 -4.22
N LEU A 581 4.68 27.78 -4.09
CA LEU A 581 3.79 27.54 -2.95
C LEU A 581 3.20 26.13 -3.00
N LEU A 582 2.70 25.70 -4.16
CA LEU A 582 2.15 24.37 -4.41
C LEU A 582 3.21 23.25 -4.27
N GLU A 583 4.43 23.49 -4.72
CA GLU A 583 5.56 22.57 -4.57
C GLU A 583 5.98 22.38 -3.10
N ARG A 584 5.89 23.45 -2.30
CA ARG A 584 6.25 23.41 -0.88
C ARG A 584 5.19 22.68 -0.05
N ASP A 585 3.93 23.03 -0.27
CA ASP A 585 2.78 22.42 0.40
C ASP A 585 1.58 22.50 -0.55
N PHE A 586 1.25 21.36 -1.15
CA PHE A 586 0.22 21.30 -2.17
C PHE A 586 -1.15 21.69 -1.63
N ASP A 587 -1.55 21.19 -0.45
CA ASP A 587 -2.87 21.46 0.10
C ASP A 587 -3.00 22.93 0.54
N GLN A 588 -1.96 23.50 1.15
CA GLN A 588 -1.92 24.92 1.49
C GLN A 588 -1.96 25.78 0.22
N GLY A 589 -1.10 25.48 -0.76
CA GLY A 589 -1.02 26.23 -2.00
C GLY A 589 -2.31 26.17 -2.80
N PHE A 590 -2.95 24.99 -2.85
CA PHE A 590 -4.22 24.80 -3.51
C PHE A 590 -5.32 25.63 -2.82
N ALA A 591 -5.35 25.63 -1.48
CA ALA A 591 -6.30 26.47 -0.73
C ALA A 591 -6.11 27.97 -0.99
N GLU A 592 -4.87 28.44 -1.19
CA GLU A 592 -4.57 29.84 -1.50
C GLU A 592 -5.01 30.24 -2.92
N ILE A 593 -4.72 29.43 -3.94
CA ILE A 593 -5.14 29.74 -5.32
C ILE A 593 -6.67 29.66 -5.47
N MET A 594 -7.34 28.80 -4.71
CA MET A 594 -8.80 28.67 -4.70
C MET A 594 -9.52 29.95 -4.26
N LYS A 595 -8.85 30.86 -3.55
CA LYS A 595 -9.41 32.18 -3.22
C LYS A 595 -9.69 33.04 -4.47
N TYR A 596 -9.04 32.72 -5.58
CA TYR A 596 -9.17 33.40 -6.87
C TYR A 596 -10.00 32.62 -7.89
N ASP A 597 -10.64 31.51 -7.52
CA ASP A 597 -11.44 30.68 -8.44
C ASP A 597 -12.54 31.49 -9.16
N THR A 598 -13.09 32.52 -8.52
CA THR A 598 -14.12 33.38 -9.14
C THR A 598 -13.60 34.30 -10.24
N LEU A 599 -12.28 34.38 -10.43
CA LEU A 599 -11.65 35.16 -11.50
C LEU A 599 -11.18 34.22 -12.61
N SER A 600 -11.30 34.69 -13.86
CA SER A 600 -10.49 34.10 -14.93
C SER A 600 -9.03 34.50 -14.78
N PHE A 601 -8.12 33.73 -15.36
CA PHE A 601 -6.70 34.10 -15.37
C PHE A 601 -6.47 35.46 -16.03
N ARG A 602 -7.18 35.74 -17.14
CA ARG A 602 -7.23 37.06 -17.80
C ARG A 602 -7.69 38.16 -16.85
N SER A 603 -8.77 37.93 -16.10
CA SER A 603 -9.29 38.91 -15.13
C SER A 603 -8.29 39.14 -13.99
N TYR A 604 -7.60 38.11 -13.54
CA TYR A 604 -6.54 38.24 -12.54
C TYR A 604 -5.37 39.09 -13.06
N LEU A 605 -4.90 38.85 -14.29
CA LEU A 605 -3.85 39.65 -14.92
C LEU A 605 -4.28 41.13 -15.07
N ALA A 606 -5.50 41.38 -15.52
CA ALA A 606 -5.99 42.74 -15.73
C ALA A 606 -6.28 43.50 -14.43
N LEU A 607 -6.89 42.86 -13.43
CA LEU A 607 -7.38 43.53 -12.22
C LEU A 607 -6.38 43.49 -11.07
N VAL A 608 -5.62 42.40 -10.94
CA VAL A 608 -4.68 42.20 -9.82
C VAL A 608 -3.27 42.58 -10.24
N GLN A 609 -2.79 42.06 -11.38
CA GLN A 609 -1.46 42.42 -11.90
C GLN A 609 -1.45 43.75 -12.67
N GLN A 610 -2.63 44.29 -13.00
CA GLN A 610 -2.80 45.55 -13.76
C GLN A 610 -2.08 45.53 -15.12
N TRP A 611 -2.05 44.38 -15.77
CA TRP A 611 -1.50 44.25 -17.11
C TRP A 611 -2.44 44.86 -18.16
N PRO A 612 -1.91 45.64 -19.12
CA PRO A 612 -2.66 46.04 -20.31
C PRO A 612 -3.15 44.83 -21.11
N HIS A 613 -4.30 44.96 -21.78
CA HIS A 613 -4.91 43.87 -22.54
C HIS A 613 -3.99 43.32 -23.64
N GLU A 614 -3.28 44.19 -24.34
CA GLU A 614 -2.32 43.82 -25.37
C GLU A 614 -1.17 42.96 -24.84
N VAL A 615 -0.74 43.16 -23.59
CA VAL A 615 0.27 42.30 -22.94
C VAL A 615 -0.31 40.93 -22.67
N ILE A 616 -1.55 40.87 -22.17
CA ILE A 616 -2.24 39.61 -21.88
C ILE A 616 -2.42 38.80 -23.17
N ASP A 617 -2.88 39.43 -24.25
CA ASP A 617 -3.10 38.79 -25.54
C ASP A 617 -1.78 38.28 -26.16
N PHE A 618 -0.69 39.03 -26.01
CA PHE A 618 0.63 38.59 -26.43
C PHE A 618 1.10 37.35 -25.66
N VAL A 619 0.97 37.35 -24.34
CA VAL A 619 1.40 36.22 -23.52
C VAL A 619 0.54 34.98 -23.79
N GLU A 620 -0.79 35.15 -23.93
CA GLU A 620 -1.69 34.05 -24.31
C GLU A 620 -1.36 33.49 -25.69
N LEU A 621 -1.12 34.34 -26.70
CA LEU A 621 -0.77 33.91 -28.06
C LEU A 621 0.48 33.02 -28.08
N MET A 622 1.47 33.34 -27.26
CA MET A 622 2.76 32.66 -27.29
C MET A 622 2.82 31.42 -26.39
N THR A 623 2.03 31.38 -25.31
CA THR A 623 2.15 30.35 -24.27
C THR A 623 0.91 29.46 -24.12
N SER A 624 -0.19 29.79 -24.81
CA SER A 624 -1.49 29.16 -24.60
C SER A 624 -2.35 29.17 -25.88
N GLN A 625 -3.63 28.84 -25.76
CA GLN A 625 -4.60 28.73 -26.85
C GLN A 625 -5.57 29.90 -26.82
N SER A 626 -6.19 30.23 -27.95
CA SER A 626 -7.04 31.43 -28.03
C SER A 626 -8.18 31.37 -27.01
N ASN A 627 -8.29 32.40 -26.16
CA ASN A 627 -9.26 32.55 -25.06
C ASN A 627 -9.12 31.54 -23.92
N GLN A 628 -8.04 30.77 -23.86
CA GLN A 628 -7.84 29.83 -22.76
C GLN A 628 -7.62 30.57 -21.43
N TYR A 629 -7.11 31.81 -21.43
CA TYR A 629 -6.97 32.61 -20.21
C TYR A 629 -8.33 33.09 -19.64
N ASP A 630 -9.44 32.90 -20.35
CA ASP A 630 -10.78 33.16 -19.81
C ASP A 630 -11.30 32.02 -18.90
N LEU A 631 -10.58 30.90 -18.82
CA LEU A 631 -10.80 29.84 -17.84
C LEU A 631 -10.43 30.30 -16.42
N SER A 632 -10.85 29.52 -15.42
CA SER A 632 -10.55 29.80 -14.01
C SER A 632 -9.05 30.00 -13.80
N PHE A 633 -8.70 31.00 -12.98
CA PHE A 633 -7.32 31.23 -12.54
C PHE A 633 -6.68 29.94 -12.00
N VAL A 634 -7.45 29.15 -11.24
CA VAL A 634 -6.98 27.90 -10.64
C VAL A 634 -6.51 26.91 -11.70
N GLU A 635 -7.25 26.77 -12.80
CA GLU A 635 -6.91 25.82 -13.88
C GLU A 635 -5.60 26.19 -14.55
N ILE A 636 -5.41 27.48 -14.87
CA ILE A 636 -4.18 27.93 -15.53
C ILE A 636 -2.96 27.77 -14.61
N ILE A 637 -3.10 28.02 -13.30
CA ILE A 637 -2.00 27.75 -12.36
C ILE A 637 -1.70 26.25 -12.26
N MET A 638 -2.73 25.41 -12.12
CA MET A 638 -2.56 23.96 -12.03
C MET A 638 -1.94 23.36 -13.29
N GLN A 639 -2.37 23.81 -14.47
CA GLN A 639 -1.77 23.42 -15.74
C GLN A 639 -0.28 23.75 -15.78
N ASN A 640 0.11 24.98 -15.38
CA ASN A 640 1.52 25.40 -15.36
C ASN A 640 2.37 24.63 -14.34
N LEU A 641 1.79 24.15 -13.23
CA LEU A 641 2.50 23.31 -12.26
C LEU A 641 3.03 22.03 -12.90
N ASP A 642 2.20 21.37 -13.71
CA ASP A 642 2.58 20.12 -14.38
C ASP A 642 3.64 20.34 -15.48
N PHE A 643 3.73 21.55 -16.04
CA PHE A 643 4.74 21.91 -17.04
C PHE A 643 6.09 22.33 -16.46
N ASN A 644 6.17 22.62 -15.16
CA ASN A 644 7.40 23.06 -14.48
C ASN A 644 8.30 21.89 -14.03
N VAL A 645 8.50 20.87 -14.88
CA VAL A 645 9.31 19.69 -14.57
C VAL A 645 10.40 19.46 -15.61
N ARG A 646 11.51 18.84 -15.16
CA ARG A 646 12.70 18.61 -16.00
C ARG A 646 12.59 17.37 -16.88
N GLU A 647 12.00 16.30 -16.35
CA GLU A 647 11.97 15.00 -17.02
C GLU A 647 10.54 14.66 -17.46
N TRP A 648 10.43 14.18 -18.69
CA TRP A 648 9.17 13.81 -19.33
C TRP A 648 9.30 12.46 -20.00
N PHE A 649 8.21 11.71 -19.97
CA PHE A 649 8.13 10.38 -20.55
C PHE A 649 6.93 10.26 -21.48
N THR A 650 7.03 9.33 -22.42
CA THR A 650 5.88 8.77 -23.12
C THR A 650 6.01 7.25 -23.14
N VAL A 651 5.01 6.55 -23.65
CA VAL A 651 5.04 5.09 -23.74
C VAL A 651 5.59 4.67 -25.08
N GLY A 652 6.68 3.91 -25.06
CA GLY A 652 7.24 3.27 -26.25
C GLY A 652 6.19 2.37 -26.91
N HIS A 653 6.07 2.47 -28.23
CA HIS A 653 5.03 1.80 -29.01
C HIS A 653 3.60 2.17 -28.59
N GLY A 654 3.37 3.38 -28.07
CA GLY A 654 2.02 3.92 -27.94
C GLY A 654 1.40 3.90 -26.54
N MET A 655 0.84 5.03 -26.12
CA MET A 655 0.13 5.21 -24.84
C MET A 655 -1.06 4.27 -24.65
N SER A 656 -1.72 3.79 -25.71
CA SER A 656 -2.81 2.81 -25.62
C SER A 656 -2.41 1.49 -24.96
N ARG A 657 -1.11 1.17 -24.87
CA ARG A 657 -0.62 -0.02 -24.16
C ARG A 657 -1.01 -0.01 -22.67
N LEU A 658 -1.12 1.18 -22.04
CA LEU A 658 -1.57 1.31 -20.65
C LEU A 658 -2.96 0.71 -20.45
N THR A 659 -3.92 1.13 -21.27
CA THR A 659 -5.32 0.69 -21.16
C THR A 659 -5.53 -0.72 -21.70
N GLN A 660 -4.77 -1.13 -22.71
CA GLN A 660 -4.82 -2.49 -23.24
C GLN A 660 -4.28 -3.51 -22.23
N GLY A 661 -3.14 -3.21 -21.59
CA GLY A 661 -2.59 -4.03 -20.51
C GLY A 661 -3.56 -4.14 -19.33
N ALA A 662 -4.16 -3.02 -18.93
CA ALA A 662 -5.17 -3.01 -17.88
C ALA A 662 -6.41 -3.85 -18.23
N ALA A 663 -6.95 -3.71 -19.44
CA ALA A 663 -8.12 -4.47 -19.89
C ALA A 663 -7.86 -5.99 -19.92
N LYS A 664 -6.66 -6.41 -20.33
CA LYS A 664 -6.27 -7.83 -20.29
C LYS A 664 -6.22 -8.37 -18.87
N LEU A 665 -5.77 -7.57 -17.90
CA LEU A 665 -5.75 -7.95 -16.49
C LEU A 665 -7.13 -7.98 -15.84
N VAL A 666 -8.03 -7.05 -16.21
CA VAL A 666 -9.45 -7.10 -15.80
C VAL A 666 -10.13 -8.38 -16.30
N GLY A 667 -9.67 -8.88 -17.45
CA GLY A 667 -10.27 -9.98 -18.19
C GLY A 667 -11.28 -9.44 -19.20
N LEU A 668 -11.02 -9.65 -20.49
CA LEU A 668 -11.84 -9.12 -21.58
C LEU A 668 -13.30 -9.63 -21.51
N GLN A 669 -13.53 -10.78 -20.89
CA GLN A 669 -14.86 -11.33 -20.64
C GLN A 669 -15.70 -10.48 -19.66
N ASN A 670 -15.04 -9.66 -18.82
CA ASN A 670 -15.72 -8.76 -17.89
C ASN A 670 -15.98 -7.37 -18.50
N ILE A 671 -15.58 -7.15 -19.76
CA ILE A 671 -15.70 -5.87 -20.47
C ILE A 671 -16.61 -6.04 -21.68
N HIS A 672 -17.77 -5.40 -21.64
CA HIS A 672 -18.74 -5.38 -22.72
C HIS A 672 -18.53 -4.13 -23.57
N THR A 673 -17.94 -4.26 -24.76
CA THR A 673 -17.83 -3.17 -25.74
C THR A 673 -19.10 -3.06 -26.59
N ASN A 674 -19.27 -1.93 -27.28
CA ASN A 674 -20.49 -1.58 -28.02
C ASN A 674 -21.76 -1.72 -27.16
N SER A 675 -21.63 -1.39 -25.87
CA SER A 675 -22.68 -1.56 -24.86
C SER A 675 -22.97 -0.25 -24.12
N PRO A 676 -23.42 0.81 -24.83
CA PRO A 676 -23.83 2.06 -24.21
C PRO A 676 -24.96 1.84 -23.19
N VAL A 677 -24.76 2.34 -21.98
CA VAL A 677 -25.76 2.33 -20.91
C VAL A 677 -26.80 3.42 -21.17
N ASP A 678 -28.08 3.06 -21.23
CA ASP A 678 -29.17 4.00 -21.48
C ASP A 678 -30.16 4.15 -20.32
N ARG A 679 -30.19 3.18 -19.39
CA ARG A 679 -31.06 3.20 -18.23
C ARG A 679 -30.39 2.69 -16.95
N LEU A 680 -30.58 3.42 -15.86
CA LEU A 680 -30.21 3.11 -14.48
C LEU A 680 -31.45 3.25 -13.58
N VAL A 681 -31.84 2.18 -12.90
CA VAL A 681 -32.98 2.15 -11.98
C VAL A 681 -32.49 1.80 -10.59
N GLU A 682 -32.76 2.68 -9.62
CA GLU A 682 -32.54 2.39 -8.21
C GLU A 682 -33.73 1.58 -7.67
N ASN A 683 -33.46 0.36 -7.24
CA ASN A 683 -34.47 -0.56 -6.76
C ASN A 683 -34.82 -0.25 -5.30
N SER A 684 -35.98 -0.74 -4.84
CA SER A 684 -36.44 -0.54 -3.45
C SER A 684 -35.51 -1.15 -2.39
N ASP A 685 -34.63 -2.09 -2.78
CA ASP A 685 -33.63 -2.71 -1.92
C ASP A 685 -32.27 -1.97 -1.94
N GLY A 686 -32.17 -0.85 -2.66
CA GLY A 686 -30.97 -0.02 -2.79
C GLY A 686 -30.01 -0.48 -3.88
N ARG A 687 -30.23 -1.62 -4.54
CA ARG A 687 -29.39 -2.06 -5.67
C ARG A 687 -29.74 -1.30 -6.95
N ILE A 688 -28.81 -1.27 -7.90
CA ILE A 688 -28.97 -0.53 -9.16
C ILE A 688 -29.13 -1.53 -10.31
N THR A 689 -30.28 -1.50 -10.98
CA THR A 689 -30.46 -2.21 -12.25
C THR A 689 -29.99 -1.34 -13.40
N LEU A 690 -29.03 -1.86 -14.16
CA LEU A 690 -28.40 -1.21 -15.30
C LEU A 690 -28.82 -1.93 -16.57
N HIS A 691 -29.25 -1.15 -17.56
CA HIS A 691 -29.52 -1.61 -18.91
C HIS A 691 -28.53 -0.99 -19.87
N ALA A 692 -27.92 -1.84 -20.70
CA ALA A 692 -27.08 -1.43 -21.80
C ALA A 692 -27.72 -1.88 -23.11
N HIS A 693 -27.87 -0.95 -24.04
CA HIS A 693 -28.29 -1.25 -25.39
C HIS A 693 -27.06 -1.51 -26.25
N GLY A 694 -27.18 -2.38 -27.23
CA GLY A 694 -26.05 -2.78 -28.07
C GLY A 694 -26.45 -3.95 -28.96
N PRO A 695 -25.53 -4.46 -29.81
CA PRO A 695 -25.78 -5.65 -30.61
C PRO A 695 -26.24 -6.85 -29.77
N ILE A 696 -25.74 -6.92 -28.53
CA ILE A 696 -26.20 -7.85 -27.50
C ILE A 696 -26.68 -7.00 -26.31
N PRO A 697 -28.00 -6.82 -26.13
CA PRO A 697 -28.53 -6.04 -25.01
C PRO A 697 -28.19 -6.73 -23.69
N PHE A 698 -27.87 -5.94 -22.67
CA PHE A 698 -27.57 -6.41 -21.32
C PHE A 698 -28.53 -5.78 -20.32
N THR A 699 -28.98 -6.56 -19.35
CA THR A 699 -29.70 -6.07 -18.19
C THR A 699 -29.21 -6.84 -16.98
N GLY A 700 -28.70 -6.11 -15.98
CA GLY A 700 -28.15 -6.70 -14.76
C GLY A 700 -28.40 -5.81 -13.56
N THR A 701 -28.41 -6.43 -12.37
CA THR A 701 -28.58 -5.71 -11.10
C THR A 701 -27.28 -5.79 -10.31
N PHE A 702 -26.82 -4.64 -9.85
CA PHE A 702 -25.54 -4.46 -9.19
C PHE A 702 -25.74 -3.89 -7.79
N ASP A 703 -24.88 -4.27 -6.86
CA ASP A 703 -24.88 -3.73 -5.50
C ASP A 703 -24.49 -2.24 -5.51
N LYS A 704 -23.54 -1.88 -6.39
CA LYS A 704 -23.11 -0.50 -6.64
C LYS A 704 -22.82 -0.31 -8.13
N VAL A 705 -22.98 0.92 -8.61
CA VAL A 705 -22.61 1.31 -9.97
C VAL A 705 -21.64 2.48 -9.93
N VAL A 706 -20.59 2.43 -10.74
CA VAL A 706 -19.64 3.53 -10.91
C VAL A 706 -19.76 4.11 -12.30
N LEU A 707 -20.00 5.41 -12.38
CA LEU A 707 -20.05 6.14 -13.64
C LEU A 707 -18.68 6.79 -13.87
N ALA A 708 -17.85 6.11 -14.65
CA ALA A 708 -16.50 6.53 -15.04
C ALA A 708 -16.49 7.24 -16.42
N ILE A 709 -17.51 8.09 -16.64
CA ILE A 709 -17.76 8.82 -17.88
C ILE A 709 -17.93 10.33 -17.61
N PRO A 710 -17.63 11.21 -18.57
CA PRO A 710 -17.74 12.65 -18.37
C PRO A 710 -19.21 13.12 -18.22
N PRO A 711 -19.44 14.32 -17.65
CA PRO A 711 -20.77 14.82 -17.36
C PRO A 711 -21.74 14.88 -18.55
N ALA A 712 -21.29 15.25 -19.74
CA ALA A 712 -22.19 15.26 -20.90
C ALA A 712 -22.54 13.84 -21.38
N ALA A 713 -21.66 12.85 -21.22
CA ALA A 713 -22.00 11.45 -21.49
C ALA A 713 -23.03 10.91 -20.48
N LEU A 714 -23.03 11.39 -19.23
CA LEU A 714 -24.09 11.08 -18.26
C LEU A 714 -25.47 11.57 -18.70
N GLN A 715 -25.54 12.67 -19.47
CA GLN A 715 -26.81 13.16 -20.03
C GLN A 715 -27.36 12.23 -21.12
N GLY A 716 -26.50 11.40 -21.72
CA GLY A 716 -26.90 10.36 -22.68
C GLY A 716 -27.66 9.19 -22.04
N ILE A 717 -27.56 9.00 -20.72
CA ILE A 717 -28.33 7.99 -19.98
C ILE A 717 -29.76 8.53 -19.80
N ARG A 718 -30.67 8.09 -20.68
CA ARG A 718 -32.03 8.64 -20.83
C ARG A 718 -32.87 8.49 -19.58
N GLU A 719 -32.76 7.35 -18.91
CA GLU A 719 -33.54 7.03 -17.72
C GLU A 719 -32.59 6.79 -16.54
N ARG A 720 -32.45 7.77 -15.66
CA ARG A 720 -31.63 7.67 -14.44
C ARG A 720 -32.29 8.42 -13.28
N PRO A 721 -31.90 8.15 -12.01
CA PRO A 721 -32.36 8.96 -10.89
C PRO A 721 -32.01 10.44 -11.09
N THR A 722 -32.93 11.32 -10.66
CA THR A 722 -32.66 12.76 -10.58
C THR A 722 -31.96 13.04 -9.26
N TRP A 723 -30.77 13.63 -9.32
CA TRP A 723 -29.96 13.91 -8.14
C TRP A 723 -30.20 15.32 -7.59
N SER A 724 -29.44 15.70 -6.56
CA SER A 724 -29.54 17.04 -5.98
C SER A 724 -29.37 18.15 -7.02
N PHE A 725 -30.09 19.28 -6.84
CA PHE A 725 -30.06 20.42 -7.77
C PHE A 725 -28.63 20.84 -8.13
N MET A 726 -27.75 20.95 -7.13
CA MET A 726 -26.36 21.36 -7.36
C MET A 726 -25.56 20.32 -8.14
N LYS A 727 -25.88 19.03 -8.00
CA LYS A 727 -25.22 17.98 -8.78
C LYS A 727 -25.70 17.96 -10.23
N GLU A 728 -27.00 18.07 -10.47
CA GLU A 728 -27.53 18.24 -11.83
C GLU A 728 -26.98 19.51 -12.48
N GLN A 729 -26.83 20.59 -11.72
CA GLN A 729 -26.20 21.81 -12.19
C GLN A 729 -24.72 21.59 -12.55
N ALA A 730 -23.97 20.87 -11.72
CA ALA A 730 -22.58 20.53 -12.02
C ALA A 730 -22.49 19.67 -13.29
N ILE A 731 -23.36 18.66 -13.43
CA ILE A 731 -23.38 17.77 -14.60
C ILE A 731 -23.69 18.54 -15.89
N ARG A 732 -24.56 19.55 -15.81
CA ARG A 732 -24.97 20.35 -16.95
C ARG A 732 -24.01 21.47 -17.30
N SER A 733 -23.30 22.02 -16.32
CA SER A 733 -22.56 23.29 -16.47
C SER A 733 -21.06 23.18 -16.32
N ALA A 734 -20.52 22.07 -15.80
CA ALA A 734 -19.08 21.84 -15.78
C ALA A 734 -18.50 22.03 -17.20
N HIS A 735 -17.55 22.95 -17.33
CA HIS A 735 -16.98 23.26 -18.62
C HIS A 735 -15.98 22.19 -19.06
N PHE A 736 -16.12 21.79 -20.32
CA PHE A 736 -15.15 20.96 -21.02
C PHE A 736 -14.75 21.75 -22.27
N GLU A 737 -13.47 22.03 -22.42
CA GLU A 737 -12.96 22.76 -23.57
C GLU A 737 -12.83 21.84 -24.80
N PRO A 738 -13.11 22.36 -26.01
CA PRO A 738 -12.88 21.62 -27.24
C PRO A 738 -11.40 21.33 -27.48
N LEU A 739 -11.11 20.14 -28.01
CA LEU A 739 -9.75 19.70 -28.30
C LEU A 739 -9.69 18.96 -29.64
N TYR A 740 -8.73 19.36 -30.49
CA TYR A 740 -8.53 18.80 -31.82
C TYR A 740 -7.07 18.43 -32.07
N LYS A 741 -6.84 17.23 -32.61
CA LYS A 741 -5.53 16.75 -33.04
C LYS A 741 -5.59 16.17 -34.43
N ILE A 742 -4.57 16.44 -35.24
CA ILE A 742 -4.33 15.78 -36.53
C ILE A 742 -2.88 15.31 -36.63
N GLY A 743 -2.71 14.02 -36.85
CA GLY A 743 -1.44 13.41 -37.22
C GLY A 743 -1.32 13.34 -38.75
N LEU A 744 -0.24 13.89 -39.29
CA LEU A 744 0.08 13.91 -40.71
C LEU A 744 1.29 13.03 -40.97
N HIS A 745 1.10 11.93 -41.70
CA HIS A 745 2.17 10.98 -42.03
C HIS A 745 2.94 11.47 -43.27
N PHE A 746 4.26 11.51 -43.14
CA PHE A 746 5.18 11.96 -44.18
C PHE A 746 6.18 10.87 -44.54
N ARG A 747 6.58 10.84 -45.81
CA ARG A 747 7.55 9.88 -46.37
C ARG A 747 8.90 9.90 -45.66
N THR A 748 9.31 11.08 -45.22
CA THR A 748 10.56 11.29 -44.48
C THR A 748 10.32 12.20 -43.29
N ARG A 749 11.19 12.08 -42.29
CA ARG A 749 11.28 13.00 -41.16
C ARG A 749 12.04 14.26 -41.55
N PHE A 750 11.55 14.98 -42.56
CA PHE A 750 12.26 16.11 -43.16
C PHE A 750 12.64 17.19 -42.14
N TRP A 751 11.86 17.35 -41.06
CA TRP A 751 12.14 18.29 -39.96
C TRP A 751 13.41 17.96 -39.16
N GLU A 752 13.89 16.71 -39.20
CA GLU A 752 15.18 16.28 -38.61
C GLU A 752 16.35 16.42 -39.60
N GLN A 753 16.06 16.73 -40.87
CA GLN A 753 17.05 16.80 -41.96
C GLN A 753 17.30 18.24 -42.43
N LEU A 754 16.63 19.22 -41.82
CA LEU A 754 16.82 20.64 -42.11
C LEU A 754 18.19 21.12 -41.63
N SER A 755 18.61 22.30 -42.10
CA SER A 755 19.82 22.98 -41.59
C SER A 755 19.75 23.27 -40.09
N ALA A 756 18.54 23.54 -39.58
CA ALA A 756 18.22 23.64 -38.16
C ALA A 756 17.21 22.53 -37.80
N PRO A 757 17.68 21.31 -37.47
CA PRO A 757 16.82 20.15 -37.27
C PRO A 757 16.08 20.22 -35.93
N SER A 758 14.84 19.71 -35.88
CA SER A 758 14.04 19.59 -34.65
C SER A 758 13.90 18.13 -34.21
N PHE A 759 14.53 17.76 -33.10
CA PHE A 759 14.42 16.43 -32.49
C PHE A 759 13.43 16.46 -31.32
N GLY A 760 12.14 16.40 -31.64
CA GLY A 760 11.07 16.57 -30.66
C GLY A 760 10.78 18.04 -30.32
N GLY A 761 10.04 18.25 -29.23
CA GLY A 761 9.56 19.56 -28.79
C GLY A 761 8.39 20.09 -29.61
N GLN A 762 8.20 21.41 -29.57
CA GLN A 762 6.99 22.08 -30.07
C GLN A 762 7.29 23.49 -30.58
N SER A 763 6.85 23.78 -31.80
CA SER A 763 6.82 25.14 -32.37
C SER A 763 5.44 25.78 -32.16
N ALA A 764 5.42 27.09 -31.95
CA ALA A 764 4.20 27.88 -31.75
C ALA A 764 3.92 28.78 -32.96
N THR A 765 2.65 28.99 -33.28
CA THR A 765 2.26 29.85 -34.40
C THR A 765 0.88 30.49 -34.20
N ASP A 766 0.65 31.62 -34.90
CA ASP A 766 -0.66 32.25 -35.07
C ASP A 766 -1.50 31.65 -36.23
N LEU A 767 -0.98 30.61 -36.90
CA LEU A 767 -1.74 29.82 -37.87
C LEU A 767 -2.81 28.96 -37.18
N ARG A 768 -3.73 28.38 -37.97
CA ARG A 768 -5.02 27.86 -37.47
C ARG A 768 -4.92 26.78 -36.41
N PHE A 769 -3.89 25.93 -36.48
CA PHE A 769 -3.72 24.81 -35.57
C PHE A 769 -2.78 25.09 -34.40
N ARG A 770 -2.25 26.32 -34.29
CA ARG A 770 -1.43 26.86 -33.18
C ARG A 770 -0.13 26.15 -32.88
N TRP A 771 -0.13 24.86 -32.61
CA TRP A 771 1.06 24.11 -32.23
C TRP A 771 1.42 23.06 -33.26
N ILE A 772 2.71 23.02 -33.61
CA ILE A 772 3.33 21.95 -34.39
C ILE A 772 4.20 21.16 -33.41
N VAL A 773 3.81 19.92 -33.13
CA VAL A 773 4.50 19.04 -32.18
C VAL A 773 5.31 18.02 -32.96
N TYR A 774 6.61 17.97 -32.67
CA TYR A 774 7.52 17.01 -33.28
C TYR A 774 7.55 15.74 -32.44
N PRO A 775 7.47 14.55 -33.06
CA PRO A 775 7.44 13.28 -32.34
C PRO A 775 8.74 13.04 -31.55
N SER A 776 8.61 12.55 -30.33
CA SER A 776 9.76 12.09 -29.51
C SER A 776 10.05 10.60 -29.67
N ASN A 777 9.20 9.87 -30.40
CA ASN A 777 9.46 8.51 -30.81
C ASN A 777 10.31 8.46 -32.08
N ASP A 778 11.15 7.43 -32.17
CA ASP A 778 11.94 7.10 -33.36
C ASP A 778 12.84 8.25 -33.85
N LEU A 779 13.37 9.04 -32.90
CA LEU A 779 14.27 10.16 -33.17
C LEU A 779 15.53 9.68 -33.91
N GLY A 780 15.91 10.41 -34.97
CA GLY A 780 17.12 10.12 -35.75
C GLY A 780 16.98 8.92 -36.69
N THR A 781 15.80 8.33 -36.82
CA THR A 781 15.54 7.26 -37.79
C THR A 781 15.36 7.82 -39.19
N SER A 782 15.78 7.08 -40.21
CA SER A 782 15.65 7.47 -41.63
C SER A 782 14.28 7.15 -42.25
N GLY A 783 13.36 6.60 -41.46
CA GLY A 783 12.05 6.13 -41.91
C GLY A 783 11.02 7.25 -42.09
N SER A 784 9.79 6.82 -42.33
CA SER A 784 8.64 7.72 -42.35
C SER A 784 8.29 8.25 -40.95
N GLY A 785 7.53 9.34 -40.86
CA GLY A 785 7.22 9.95 -39.55
C GLY A 785 5.93 10.75 -39.54
N VAL A 786 5.43 11.07 -38.34
CA VAL A 786 4.16 11.77 -38.16
C VAL A 786 4.37 13.10 -37.43
N LEU A 787 3.96 14.21 -38.04
CA LEU A 787 3.83 15.48 -37.32
C LEU A 787 2.44 15.61 -36.74
N LEU A 788 2.36 16.13 -35.51
CA LEU A 788 1.09 16.42 -34.86
C LEU A 788 0.81 17.93 -34.91
N LEU A 789 -0.35 18.30 -35.44
CA LEU A 789 -0.92 19.63 -35.23
C LEU A 789 -1.98 19.58 -34.14
N TYR A 790 -1.94 20.56 -33.23
CA TYR A 790 -2.66 20.47 -31.96
C TYR A 790 -3.24 21.82 -31.50
N CYS A 791 -4.57 21.92 -31.43
CA CYS A 791 -5.26 23.13 -30.96
C CYS A 791 -6.40 22.82 -29.99
N TRP A 792 -6.70 23.80 -29.13
CA TRP A 792 -7.68 23.69 -28.05
C TRP A 792 -8.65 24.89 -28.09
N MET A 793 -9.61 24.91 -27.17
CA MET A 793 -10.49 26.06 -26.91
C MET A 793 -11.12 26.59 -28.22
N ASN A 794 -11.04 27.91 -28.47
CA ASN A 794 -11.61 28.53 -29.66
C ASN A 794 -10.96 28.08 -30.97
N ASP A 795 -9.68 27.70 -30.94
CA ASP A 795 -8.96 27.24 -32.12
C ASP A 795 -9.46 25.86 -32.57
N ALA A 796 -9.70 24.95 -31.62
CA ALA A 796 -10.38 23.67 -31.88
C ALA A 796 -11.83 23.86 -32.31
N TYR A 797 -12.57 24.77 -31.65
CA TYR A 797 -13.97 25.05 -31.96
C TYR A 797 -14.17 25.52 -33.42
N ARG A 798 -13.24 26.32 -33.96
CA ARG A 798 -13.28 26.78 -35.36
C ARG A 798 -13.07 25.65 -36.36
N ILE A 799 -12.25 24.65 -35.99
CA ILE A 799 -11.86 23.56 -36.87
C ILE A 799 -12.89 22.42 -36.86
N GLN A 800 -13.58 22.17 -35.74
CA GLN A 800 -14.48 21.03 -35.61
C GLN A 800 -15.62 20.98 -36.65
N SER A 801 -16.12 22.15 -37.08
CA SER A 801 -17.21 22.25 -38.07
C SER A 801 -16.72 22.16 -39.52
N VAL A 802 -15.42 22.20 -39.76
CA VAL A 802 -14.83 22.12 -41.10
C VAL A 802 -14.80 20.65 -41.55
N PRO A 803 -15.26 20.31 -42.77
CA PRO A 803 -15.17 18.94 -43.29
C PRO A 803 -13.75 18.36 -43.25
N ARG A 804 -13.62 17.07 -42.98
CA ARG A 804 -12.32 16.40 -42.76
C ARG A 804 -11.32 16.64 -43.89
N ASP A 805 -11.73 16.47 -45.13
CA ASP A 805 -10.89 16.68 -46.32
C ASP A 805 -10.37 18.12 -46.41
N GLN A 806 -11.17 19.09 -45.96
CA GLN A 806 -10.78 20.49 -45.90
C GLN A 806 -9.84 20.75 -44.71
N ARG A 807 -10.05 20.10 -43.55
CA ARG A 807 -9.13 20.19 -42.40
C ARG A 807 -7.72 19.73 -42.79
N VAL A 808 -7.61 18.60 -43.48
CA VAL A 808 -6.33 18.07 -43.98
C VAL A 808 -5.67 19.07 -44.93
N ARG A 809 -6.41 19.63 -45.89
CA ARG A 809 -5.87 20.63 -46.83
C ARG A 809 -5.39 21.90 -46.13
N LEU A 810 -6.13 22.38 -45.13
CA LEU A 810 -5.73 23.54 -44.33
C LEU A 810 -4.46 23.24 -43.51
N ALA A 811 -4.36 22.05 -42.93
CA ALA A 811 -3.18 21.62 -42.17
C ALA A 811 -1.92 21.56 -43.05
N LEU A 812 -2.03 20.96 -44.24
CA LEU A 812 -0.93 20.91 -45.22
C LEU A 812 -0.54 22.31 -45.72
N HIS A 813 -1.53 23.17 -45.97
CA HIS A 813 -1.28 24.56 -46.35
C HIS A 813 -0.52 25.34 -45.26
N ASP A 814 -0.93 25.22 -44.01
CA ASP A 814 -0.29 25.93 -42.90
C ASP A 814 1.12 25.40 -42.63
N LEU A 815 1.35 24.09 -42.77
CA LEU A 815 2.70 23.52 -42.76
C LEU A 815 3.56 24.01 -43.93
N GLN A 816 3.02 24.06 -45.15
CA GLN A 816 3.76 24.59 -46.31
C GLN A 816 4.17 26.04 -46.10
N ARG A 817 3.30 26.84 -45.48
CA ARG A 817 3.61 28.23 -45.13
C ARG A 817 4.68 28.30 -44.03
N PHE A 818 4.60 27.44 -43.02
CA PHE A 818 5.58 27.38 -41.94
C PHE A 818 6.97 26.93 -42.43
N PHE A 819 7.04 26.01 -43.39
CA PHE A 819 8.29 25.47 -43.95
C PHE A 819 8.70 26.07 -45.31
N ALA A 820 8.12 27.21 -45.71
CA ALA A 820 8.33 27.78 -47.05
C ALA A 820 9.79 28.13 -47.38
N ASP A 821 10.59 28.46 -46.38
CA ASP A 821 12.00 28.86 -46.44
C ASP A 821 12.99 27.68 -46.45
N THR A 822 12.51 26.44 -46.24
CA THR A 822 13.39 25.26 -46.12
C THR A 822 13.61 24.52 -47.44
N GLY A 823 12.86 24.87 -48.49
CA GLY A 823 12.87 24.18 -49.78
C GLY A 823 12.14 22.83 -49.78
N VAL A 824 11.50 22.45 -48.68
CA VAL A 824 10.70 21.22 -48.59
C VAL A 824 9.30 21.46 -49.17
N ASP A 825 8.91 20.65 -50.16
CA ASP A 825 7.54 20.56 -50.64
C ASP A 825 6.74 19.59 -49.76
N ILE A 826 5.93 20.16 -48.85
CA ILE A 826 5.13 19.42 -47.88
C ILE A 826 4.11 18.51 -48.58
N TYR A 827 3.56 18.94 -49.72
CA TYR A 827 2.56 18.13 -50.45
C TYR A 827 3.19 16.88 -51.06
N SER A 828 4.43 16.98 -51.55
CA SER A 828 5.16 15.82 -52.09
C SER A 828 5.51 14.78 -51.01
N GLN A 829 5.76 15.24 -49.78
CA GLN A 829 6.12 14.38 -48.65
C GLN A 829 4.90 13.69 -48.02
N TYR A 830 3.70 14.24 -48.18
CA TYR A 830 2.48 13.75 -47.54
C TYR A 830 2.10 12.34 -48.03
N VAL A 831 1.69 11.48 -47.09
CA VAL A 831 1.24 10.10 -47.35
C VAL A 831 -0.26 9.99 -47.05
N ASP A 832 -0.61 10.07 -45.78
CA ASP A 832 -1.98 10.04 -45.28
C ASP A 832 -2.10 10.81 -43.95
N SER A 833 -3.29 10.79 -43.34
CA SER A 833 -3.54 11.49 -42.09
C SER A 833 -4.66 10.87 -41.29
N PHE A 834 -4.64 11.13 -39.98
CA PHE A 834 -5.70 10.80 -39.06
C PHE A 834 -5.95 11.98 -38.12
N ASP A 835 -7.22 12.30 -37.90
CA ASP A 835 -7.61 13.39 -37.04
C ASP A 835 -8.75 13.00 -36.10
N ILE A 836 -8.80 13.66 -34.96
CA ILE A 836 -9.81 13.43 -33.94
C ILE A 836 -10.28 14.76 -33.34
N CYS A 837 -11.59 14.88 -33.22
CA CYS A 837 -12.23 15.90 -32.41
C CYS A 837 -12.77 15.23 -31.14
N TRP A 838 -12.26 15.68 -29.99
CA TRP A 838 -12.62 15.08 -28.70
C TRP A 838 -13.96 15.60 -28.15
N SER A 839 -14.49 16.67 -28.73
CA SER A 839 -15.83 17.21 -28.47
C SER A 839 -16.91 16.34 -29.14
N ASN A 840 -17.17 15.16 -28.57
CA ASN A 840 -18.22 14.24 -29.04
C ASN A 840 -19.09 13.75 -27.87
N GLU A 841 -20.13 12.97 -28.19
CA GLU A 841 -21.14 12.53 -27.22
C GLU A 841 -20.59 11.66 -26.07
N TYR A 842 -19.47 10.95 -26.25
CA TYR A 842 -18.90 10.05 -25.24
C TYR A 842 -17.77 10.69 -24.43
N VAL A 843 -17.00 11.59 -25.06
CA VAL A 843 -15.76 12.12 -24.49
C VAL A 843 -15.85 13.59 -24.15
N THR A 844 -16.70 14.35 -24.86
CA THR A 844 -17.15 15.73 -24.57
C THR A 844 -16.10 16.83 -24.67
N GLY A 845 -14.82 16.53 -24.49
CA GLY A 845 -13.71 17.48 -24.55
C GLY A 845 -12.69 17.18 -23.45
N ASP A 846 -11.98 18.22 -23.03
CA ASP A 846 -11.06 18.19 -21.89
C ASP A 846 -11.63 18.99 -20.71
N ALA A 847 -11.53 18.49 -19.47
CA ALA A 847 -12.13 19.22 -18.35
C ALA A 847 -11.27 20.43 -18.01
N MET A 848 -11.85 21.62 -18.11
CA MET A 848 -11.21 22.86 -17.70
C MET A 848 -12.31 23.79 -17.24
N PHE A 849 -12.30 24.16 -15.96
CA PHE A 849 -13.39 24.89 -15.36
C PHE A 849 -13.37 26.38 -15.67
N LEU A 850 -14.58 26.92 -15.90
CA LEU A 850 -14.80 28.36 -15.94
C LEU A 850 -14.72 28.96 -14.52
N PRO A 851 -14.55 30.28 -14.40
CA PRO A 851 -14.46 30.95 -13.11
C PRO A 851 -15.62 30.59 -12.16
N GLY A 852 -15.27 30.17 -10.95
CA GLY A 852 -16.19 29.80 -9.88
C GLY A 852 -16.71 28.36 -9.95
N GLN A 853 -16.38 27.60 -10.99
CA GLN A 853 -16.87 26.22 -11.11
C GLN A 853 -16.11 25.26 -10.19
N PHE A 854 -14.84 25.51 -9.89
CA PHE A 854 -14.05 24.64 -9.02
C PHE A 854 -14.64 24.60 -7.61
N SER A 855 -14.88 25.76 -7.02
CA SER A 855 -15.48 25.90 -5.69
C SER A 855 -16.92 25.38 -5.62
N ARG A 856 -17.70 25.51 -6.69
CA ARG A 856 -19.13 25.15 -6.72
C ARG A 856 -19.41 23.70 -7.11
N PHE A 857 -18.66 23.15 -8.07
CA PHE A 857 -19.00 21.89 -8.73
C PHE A 857 -18.08 20.74 -8.35
N HIS A 858 -16.77 20.96 -8.20
CA HIS A 858 -15.79 19.88 -7.99
C HIS A 858 -16.20 18.90 -6.88
N ARG A 859 -16.51 19.41 -5.68
CA ARG A 859 -16.91 18.57 -4.53
C ARG A 859 -18.29 17.92 -4.71
N VAL A 860 -19.24 18.63 -5.33
CA VAL A 860 -20.62 18.15 -5.48
C VAL A 860 -20.72 17.09 -6.56
N ALA A 861 -20.02 17.27 -7.68
CA ALA A 861 -19.97 16.31 -8.78
C ALA A 861 -19.35 14.97 -8.33
N ALA A 862 -18.30 15.04 -7.50
CA ALA A 862 -17.61 13.85 -6.99
C ALA A 862 -18.38 13.09 -5.90
N LYS A 863 -19.38 13.72 -5.26
CA LYS A 863 -20.11 13.11 -4.15
C LYS A 863 -20.98 11.93 -4.65
N PRO A 864 -20.94 10.73 -4.02
CA PRO A 864 -21.86 9.65 -4.36
C PRO A 864 -23.34 10.00 -4.15
N GLU A 865 -24.21 9.36 -4.92
CA GLU A 865 -25.67 9.47 -4.80
C GLU A 865 -26.24 8.06 -4.61
N GLY A 866 -26.59 7.72 -3.37
CA GLY A 866 -26.97 6.35 -3.00
C GLY A 866 -25.83 5.37 -3.28
N ASN A 867 -26.14 4.31 -4.02
CA ASN A 867 -25.16 3.31 -4.47
C ASN A 867 -24.54 3.60 -5.85
N ILE A 868 -24.68 4.84 -6.33
CA ILE A 868 -24.06 5.32 -7.58
C ILE A 868 -22.87 6.22 -7.23
N HIS A 869 -21.68 5.81 -7.69
CA HIS A 869 -20.40 6.49 -7.50
C HIS A 869 -19.89 7.08 -8.83
N PHE A 870 -18.95 8.03 -8.76
CA PHE A 870 -18.52 8.81 -9.91
C PHE A 870 -16.99 8.86 -9.96
N ALA A 871 -16.41 8.70 -11.15
CA ALA A 871 -14.96 8.77 -11.36
C ALA A 871 -14.62 9.40 -12.71
N GLY A 872 -13.43 9.96 -12.83
CA GLY A 872 -12.95 10.63 -14.03
C GLY A 872 -12.11 11.86 -13.70
N GLU A 873 -11.27 12.30 -14.63
CA GLU A 873 -10.30 13.39 -14.35
C GLU A 873 -10.98 14.68 -13.88
N HIS A 874 -12.16 15.04 -14.41
CA HIS A 874 -12.99 16.18 -14.00
C HIS A 874 -13.46 16.17 -12.52
N LEU A 875 -13.21 15.08 -11.79
CA LEU A 875 -13.54 14.92 -10.37
C LEU A 875 -12.28 14.93 -9.48
N SER A 876 -11.11 15.19 -10.07
CA SER A 876 -9.82 15.32 -9.39
C SER A 876 -9.37 16.77 -9.31
N ARG A 877 -8.30 17.05 -8.56
CA ARG A 877 -7.69 18.39 -8.57
C ARG A 877 -6.77 18.61 -9.78
N HIS A 878 -6.52 17.55 -10.55
CA HIS A 878 -5.59 17.51 -11.67
C HIS A 878 -6.33 17.15 -12.95
N HIS A 879 -7.10 18.10 -13.47
CA HIS A 879 -7.80 17.91 -14.73
C HIS A 879 -6.84 17.69 -15.90
N THR A 880 -7.32 17.13 -17.01
CA THR A 880 -6.58 16.86 -18.26
C THR A 880 -5.53 15.73 -18.20
N TRP A 881 -5.22 15.23 -17.00
CA TRP A 881 -4.16 14.23 -16.80
C TRP A 881 -4.66 12.83 -16.43
N ILE A 882 -3.89 11.82 -16.84
CA ILE A 882 -4.11 10.41 -16.46
C ILE A 882 -4.07 10.26 -14.93
N SER A 883 -3.17 11.00 -14.26
CA SER A 883 -3.03 11.00 -12.80
C SER A 883 -4.32 11.41 -12.10
N GLY A 884 -4.98 12.48 -12.54
CA GLY A 884 -6.28 12.91 -12.00
C GLY A 884 -7.39 11.89 -12.24
N ALA A 885 -7.41 11.25 -13.41
CA ALA A 885 -8.32 10.15 -13.70
C ALA A 885 -8.13 8.96 -12.74
N MET A 886 -6.89 8.63 -12.37
CA MET A 886 -6.57 7.57 -11.40
C MET A 886 -6.84 7.99 -9.95
N GLU A 887 -6.60 9.25 -9.59
CA GLU A 887 -6.89 9.79 -8.25
C GLU A 887 -8.38 9.71 -7.93
N SER A 888 -9.23 10.18 -8.85
CA SER A 888 -10.69 10.09 -8.71
C SER A 888 -11.18 8.64 -8.67
N ALA A 889 -10.58 7.76 -9.47
CA ALA A 889 -10.86 6.32 -9.45
C ALA A 889 -10.52 5.68 -8.09
N GLN A 890 -9.36 6.00 -7.52
CA GLN A 890 -8.95 5.53 -6.20
C GLN A 890 -9.93 5.99 -5.12
N LYS A 891 -10.37 7.26 -5.19
CA LYS A 891 -11.39 7.79 -4.27
C LYS A 891 -12.72 7.04 -4.38
N ALA A 892 -13.19 6.75 -5.61
CA ALA A 892 -14.40 5.96 -5.81
C ALA A 892 -14.27 4.54 -5.22
N VAL A 893 -13.09 3.91 -5.33
CA VAL A 893 -12.82 2.61 -4.69
C VAL A 893 -12.91 2.71 -3.16
N GLN A 894 -12.31 3.74 -2.56
CA GLN A 894 -12.39 3.99 -1.10
C GLN A 894 -13.84 4.17 -0.63
N GLU A 895 -14.64 4.91 -1.41
CA GLU A 895 -16.06 5.12 -1.12
C GLU A 895 -16.89 3.83 -1.25
N ILE A 896 -16.51 2.93 -2.15
CA ILE A 896 -17.18 1.63 -2.37
C ILE A 896 -16.81 0.64 -1.27
N SER A 897 -15.51 0.49 -0.98
CA SER A 897 -15.01 -0.52 -0.04
C SER A 897 -15.12 -0.09 1.43
N GLY A 898 -15.26 1.21 1.71
CA GLY A 898 -15.23 1.75 3.07
C GLY A 898 -13.83 1.79 3.70
N GLU A 899 -12.79 1.43 2.95
CA GLU A 899 -11.40 1.48 3.39
C GLU A 899 -10.81 2.87 3.11
N MET A 900 -10.47 3.63 4.15
CA MET A 900 -9.87 4.96 3.99
C MET A 900 -8.45 4.93 3.39
N ASP A 901 -7.77 3.78 3.40
CA ASP A 901 -6.35 3.61 3.01
C ASP A 901 -6.16 2.68 1.79
N ALA A 902 -7.09 2.66 0.82
CA ALA A 902 -6.86 1.91 -0.42
C ALA A 902 -5.63 2.48 -1.15
N ARG A 903 -4.50 1.74 -1.15
CA ARG A 903 -3.23 2.17 -1.76
C ARG A 903 -3.31 2.21 -3.29
N PRO A 904 -2.58 3.11 -3.97
CA PRO A 904 -2.46 3.08 -5.41
C PRO A 904 -1.90 1.75 -5.93
N LEU A 905 -2.48 1.24 -7.03
CA LEU A 905 -1.98 0.07 -7.73
C LEU A 905 -0.51 0.27 -8.15
N GLY A 906 0.36 -0.64 -7.70
CA GLY A 906 1.79 -0.67 -8.06
C GLY A 906 2.75 0.09 -7.13
N GLU A 907 2.24 0.76 -6.10
CA GLU A 907 3.07 1.56 -5.16
C GLU A 907 4.09 0.68 -4.40
N GLU A 908 3.69 -0.51 -3.96
CA GLU A 908 4.59 -1.42 -3.23
C GLU A 908 5.69 -1.98 -4.15
N GLU A 909 5.32 -2.36 -5.37
CA GLU A 909 6.24 -2.86 -6.38
C GLU A 909 7.25 -1.77 -6.80
N TYR A 910 6.76 -0.54 -6.95
CA TYR A 910 7.58 0.63 -7.26
C TYR A 910 8.55 0.95 -6.14
N THR A 911 8.09 0.98 -4.89
CA THR A 911 8.94 1.19 -3.71
C THR A 911 10.01 0.09 -3.59
N ARG A 912 9.64 -1.18 -3.82
CA ARG A 912 10.59 -2.31 -3.81
C ARG A 912 11.64 -2.21 -4.91
N GLN A 913 11.27 -1.78 -6.13
CA GLN A 913 12.23 -1.58 -7.22
C GLN A 913 13.13 -0.36 -6.98
N PHE A 914 12.60 0.73 -6.45
CA PHE A 914 13.40 1.92 -6.12
C PHE A 914 14.43 1.60 -5.04
N VAL A 915 14.03 0.86 -4.00
CA VAL A 915 14.95 0.31 -2.98
C VAL A 915 15.97 -0.62 -3.62
N LYS A 916 15.56 -1.50 -4.54
CA LYS A 916 16.47 -2.41 -5.27
C LYS A 916 17.45 -1.66 -6.19
N ALA A 917 17.01 -0.56 -6.83
CA ALA A 917 17.84 0.27 -7.69
C ALA A 917 18.88 1.07 -6.89
N ILE A 918 18.55 1.47 -5.66
CA ILE A 918 19.48 2.10 -4.70
C ILE A 918 20.45 1.06 -4.10
N GLU A 919 19.99 -0.18 -3.89
CA GLU A 919 20.83 -1.29 -3.40
C GLU A 919 21.73 -1.91 -4.48
N THR A 920 21.47 -1.60 -5.76
CA THR A 920 22.36 -1.99 -6.85
C THR A 920 23.46 -0.93 -6.96
N PRO A 921 24.75 -1.26 -6.79
CA PRO A 921 25.81 -0.28 -7.03
C PRO A 921 25.64 0.25 -8.47
N PRO A 922 25.85 1.55 -8.73
CA PRO A 922 25.73 2.08 -10.08
C PRO A 922 26.57 1.19 -10.99
N ARG A 923 25.93 0.60 -12.00
CA ARG A 923 26.68 -0.07 -13.07
C ARG A 923 27.70 0.97 -13.52
N ARG A 924 28.99 0.61 -13.43
CA ARG A 924 30.05 1.42 -14.02
C ARG A 924 29.59 1.77 -15.43
N VAL A 925 29.55 3.06 -15.71
CA VAL A 925 29.48 3.61 -17.06
C VAL A 925 30.82 3.29 -17.73
N ASP A 926 31.07 2.02 -17.99
CA ASP A 926 32.20 1.52 -18.75
C ASP A 926 31.71 1.34 -20.20
N ALA A 927 31.71 2.45 -20.94
CA ALA A 927 31.93 2.56 -22.39
C ALA A 927 31.28 3.85 -22.95
N ILE A 928 31.73 5.02 -22.50
CA ILE A 928 31.63 6.23 -23.33
C ILE A 928 32.92 6.28 -24.15
N PRO A 929 32.87 6.18 -25.49
CA PRO A 929 34.06 6.23 -26.35
C PRO A 929 34.86 7.53 -26.14
N GLU A 930 36.19 7.44 -26.20
CA GLU A 930 37.14 8.54 -25.92
C GLU A 930 36.85 9.83 -26.72
N HIS A 931 36.21 9.72 -27.88
CA HIS A 931 35.82 10.86 -28.71
C HIS A 931 34.71 11.74 -28.07
N GLU A 932 33.78 11.16 -27.30
CA GLU A 932 32.70 11.90 -26.64
C GLU A 932 33.19 12.60 -25.36
N ARG A 933 34.25 12.11 -24.71
CA ARG A 933 34.93 12.80 -23.59
C ARG A 933 35.64 14.08 -24.03
N GLN A 934 36.11 14.16 -25.27
CA GLN A 934 36.75 15.36 -25.80
C GLN A 934 35.74 16.47 -26.15
N ILE A 935 34.50 16.10 -26.43
CA ILE A 935 33.41 17.05 -26.71
C ILE A 935 32.88 17.65 -25.40
N LEU A 936 32.72 16.82 -24.37
CA LEU A 936 32.25 17.26 -23.04
C LEU A 936 33.28 18.05 -22.21
N SER A 937 34.58 18.02 -22.58
CA SER A 937 35.60 18.85 -21.91
C SER A 937 35.79 20.23 -22.56
N ARG A 938 35.09 20.50 -23.68
CA ARG A 938 35.09 21.79 -24.39
C ARG A 938 33.78 22.57 -24.21
N LEU A 939 32.78 21.97 -23.58
CA LEU A 939 31.61 22.64 -23.00
C LEU A 939 31.89 22.87 -21.51
#